data_AF-A0A9D5ZSR8-F1
#
_entry.id   AF-A0A9D5ZSR8-F1
#
_cell.length_a   1.000
_cell.length_b   1.000
_cell.length_c   1.000
_cell.angle_alpha   90.00
_cell.angle_beta   90.00
_cell.angle_gamma   90.00
#
_symmetry.space_group_name_H-M   'P 1'
#
loop_
_entity.id
_entity.type
_entity.pdbx_description
1 polymer ?
#
loop_
_entity_poly.entity_id
_entity_poly.type
_entity_poly.pdbx_seq_one_letter_code
_entity_poly.pdbx_strand_id
1 'polypeptide(L)'
;MSFNGSSQLINFGNSLNSDVFTLEAIIYPTATPAAFAYIISKAQYGNGVEYQLTLTSANKIGFACYNSSQSSILSMTSSSTVSLNTYTHIVVSIPAGSASAYMYINGIQDTSGSKTGVMGTQTFNINFAACDACPSGRWFTGILDEIRISNINRSAAYVKASYYSCFDNLITYSLQFHGGLYISNDIYDCFSTYYFINAITDNLSRYSANAIVDGLNRYSKCPMTEDYTRYAVNEITDGKLLRHVSINSISNGFNKRLYISNSLDSFNTIRRYSIDSSADQPTAKPTYNFDITIDGVSVRNLVNSVKINIAESNFTNQVSISFLNLDMYNQCDPQINYGTERIIVTIEGNIYKFIIETRNRSEEFTNYKFTLTGRQITLFLGAGYAQPTDNIIENHMASTIASTLGGSLVNVNWSAMDYFIPDFTYIGFPIDGIKILADGTGAIMRTTADGQLVIRRKFDIRPQDLSGSVPPFIFTDNEILRREINEQKATYNAVEVMSTGNSADNLELVPMDTCITTGAVSEIKVYTGRSIDYKINISSGTLSKMSTGNIETLQEQIVIINGKGSTSRRIMGVNSYEFIHCPDANAPVGSPLGLLTNPTDGLKYPFWWEKGSQDILLAGTGNTPGIYTGQNTPIQEGILIINYNTVYDLWTVTNNTAGEILLVADMADQGIDTVVITGDGNYLASPIHHPYIGTQGQAVEIGRASLDETSTKKYTYKITVPYCNAFDGQLAMVDNKKGYIKQADINLEVKGNSAVIMQDIEVAMYGQ
;
A
#
# COMPACT_ATOMS: atom_id res chain seq x y z
N MET A 1 -13.07 21.80 3.29
CA MET A 1 -14.04 22.66 4.04
C MET A 1 -14.43 23.89 3.23
N SER A 2 -15.70 24.32 3.21
CA SER A 2 -16.19 25.46 2.39
C SER A 2 -16.43 26.73 3.22
N PHE A 3 -16.10 27.90 2.66
CA PHE A 3 -16.19 29.23 3.29
C PHE A 3 -16.94 30.24 2.42
N ASN A 4 -17.84 31.00 3.04
CA ASN A 4 -18.77 31.94 2.40
C ASN A 4 -18.23 33.36 2.17
N GLY A 5 -16.98 33.65 2.53
CA GLY A 5 -16.40 34.99 2.32
C GLY A 5 -16.94 36.11 3.22
N SER A 6 -17.64 35.81 4.32
CA SER A 6 -18.23 36.86 5.17
C SER A 6 -18.32 36.57 6.66
N SER A 7 -18.48 35.31 7.08
CA SER A 7 -18.74 34.99 8.50
C SER A 7 -18.17 33.66 9.00
N GLN A 8 -17.52 32.87 8.13
CA GLN A 8 -17.02 31.55 8.48
C GLN A 8 -15.50 31.56 8.63
N LEU A 9 -15.01 31.16 9.81
CA LEU A 9 -13.60 30.94 10.12
C LEU A 9 -13.45 29.72 11.02
N ILE A 10 -12.24 29.18 11.09
CA ILE A 10 -11.89 28.14 12.06
C ILE A 10 -10.75 28.68 12.92
N ASN A 11 -10.93 28.64 14.24
CA ASN A 11 -9.96 29.11 15.22
C ASN A 11 -9.32 27.90 15.93
N PHE A 12 -7.99 27.82 15.90
CA PHE A 12 -7.20 26.72 16.49
C PHE A 12 -6.46 27.14 17.78
N GLY A 13 -6.87 28.26 18.38
CA GLY A 13 -6.26 28.83 19.56
C GLY A 13 -4.85 29.39 19.32
N ASN A 14 -4.21 29.79 20.42
CA ASN A 14 -2.84 30.28 20.42
C ASN A 14 -1.85 29.11 20.57
N SER A 15 -1.51 28.48 19.45
CA SER A 15 -0.44 27.49 19.35
C SER A 15 0.61 27.94 18.32
N LEU A 16 1.76 27.27 18.31
CA LEU A 16 2.91 27.48 17.40
C LEU A 16 3.47 28.93 17.36
N ASN A 17 4.45 29.20 18.24
CA ASN A 17 5.30 30.39 18.23
C ASN A 17 6.71 29.97 17.83
N SER A 18 6.97 29.87 16.53
CA SER A 18 8.22 29.33 16.00
C SER A 18 8.75 30.21 14.89
N ASP A 19 10.06 30.43 14.90
CA ASP A 19 10.77 31.14 13.83
C ASP A 19 11.06 30.23 12.62
N VAL A 20 10.59 28.98 12.70
CA VAL A 20 10.75 27.87 11.74
C VAL A 20 9.41 27.17 11.56
N PHE A 21 8.88 27.14 10.35
CA PHE A 21 7.65 26.39 10.07
C PHE A 21 7.40 26.16 8.58
N THR A 22 6.50 25.22 8.32
CA THR A 22 5.87 25.02 7.01
C THR A 22 4.36 25.18 7.14
N LEU A 23 3.77 26.04 6.29
CA LEU A 23 2.33 26.15 6.07
C LEU A 23 2.01 25.52 4.71
N GLU A 24 1.05 24.61 4.67
CA GLU A 24 0.64 23.89 3.47
C GLU A 24 -0.89 23.82 3.43
N ALA A 25 -1.47 23.99 2.23
CA ALA A 25 -2.90 23.86 2.03
C ALA A 25 -3.22 23.58 0.55
N ILE A 26 -4.37 22.96 0.31
CA ILE A 26 -5.05 22.97 -0.99
C ILE A 26 -6.15 24.04 -0.94
N ILE A 27 -6.18 24.92 -1.93
CA ILE A 27 -7.19 25.98 -2.04
C ILE A 27 -8.01 25.86 -3.33
N TYR A 28 -9.28 26.23 -3.25
CA TYR A 28 -10.19 26.38 -4.38
C TYR A 28 -10.94 27.72 -4.24
N PRO A 29 -10.33 28.85 -4.63
CA PRO A 29 -10.97 30.15 -4.52
C PRO A 29 -12.11 30.28 -5.53
N THR A 30 -13.28 30.73 -5.09
CA THR A 30 -14.46 30.94 -5.96
C THR A 30 -14.74 32.42 -6.24
N ALA A 31 -14.02 33.33 -5.58
CA ALA A 31 -14.09 34.77 -5.80
C ALA A 31 -12.75 35.46 -5.56
N THR A 32 -12.50 36.55 -6.29
CA THR A 32 -11.35 37.43 -6.05
C THR A 32 -11.66 38.39 -4.89
N PRO A 33 -10.78 38.48 -3.87
CA PRO A 33 -11.01 39.38 -2.75
C PRO A 33 -10.81 40.84 -3.15
N ALA A 34 -11.58 41.75 -2.53
CA ALA A 34 -11.50 43.19 -2.82
C ALA A 34 -10.14 43.82 -2.47
N ALA A 35 -9.43 43.27 -1.48
CA ALA A 35 -8.07 43.67 -1.13
C ALA A 35 -7.14 42.46 -1.02
N PHE A 36 -7.38 41.61 -0.03
CA PHE A 36 -6.79 40.29 0.12
C PHE A 36 -7.63 39.48 1.11
N ALA A 37 -7.61 38.16 1.01
CA ALA A 37 -8.29 37.25 1.92
C ALA A 37 -7.28 36.39 2.69
N TYR A 38 -7.54 36.12 3.96
CA TYR A 38 -6.70 35.23 4.76
C TYR A 38 -6.98 33.77 4.45
N ILE A 39 -5.93 33.01 4.14
CA ILE A 39 -5.99 31.55 3.99
C ILE A 39 -5.67 30.92 5.35
N ILE A 40 -4.51 31.27 5.91
CA ILE A 40 -4.06 30.96 7.27
C ILE A 40 -3.52 32.26 7.88
N SER A 41 -3.89 32.58 9.11
CA SER A 41 -3.38 33.77 9.80
C SER A 41 -3.14 33.53 11.28
N LYS A 42 -2.10 34.16 11.82
CA LYS A 42 -1.94 34.39 13.25
C LYS A 42 -1.95 35.89 13.48
N ALA A 43 -3.17 36.44 13.48
CA ALA A 43 -3.39 37.88 13.36
C ALA A 43 -4.70 38.30 14.04
N GLN A 44 -4.70 39.52 14.54
CA GLN A 44 -5.90 40.20 15.02
C GLN A 44 -6.02 41.57 14.36
N TYR A 45 -7.15 41.82 13.72
CA TYR A 45 -7.40 43.08 13.05
C TYR A 45 -7.29 44.26 14.03
N GLY A 46 -6.58 45.31 13.61
CA GLY A 46 -6.35 46.51 14.43
C GLY A 46 -5.24 46.38 15.48
N ASN A 47 -4.79 45.16 15.82
CA ASN A 47 -3.78 44.93 16.86
C ASN A 47 -2.44 44.40 16.34
N GLY A 48 -2.43 43.65 15.22
CA GLY A 48 -1.19 43.23 14.58
C GLY A 48 -1.26 41.85 13.92
N VAL A 49 -0.12 41.42 13.39
CA VAL A 49 0.03 40.16 12.64
C VAL A 49 1.35 39.53 13.07
N GLU A 50 1.36 38.24 13.40
CA GLU A 50 2.59 37.48 13.54
C GLU A 50 3.01 36.92 12.19
N TYR A 51 2.12 36.16 11.55
CA TYR A 51 2.24 35.75 10.17
C TYR A 51 0.87 35.65 9.49
N GLN A 52 0.88 35.79 8.16
CA GLN A 52 -0.31 35.66 7.33
C GLN A 52 0.03 35.03 5.99
N LEU A 53 -0.77 34.04 5.59
CA LEU A 53 -0.85 33.49 4.25
C LEU A 53 -2.18 33.95 3.63
N THR A 54 -2.11 34.58 2.47
CA THR A 54 -3.23 35.35 1.90
C THR A 54 -3.40 35.11 0.40
N LEU A 55 -4.62 35.27 -0.08
CA LEU A 55 -4.93 35.46 -1.50
C LEU A 55 -5.11 36.96 -1.75
N THR A 56 -4.30 37.55 -2.62
CA THR A 56 -4.36 38.99 -2.95
C THR A 56 -5.49 39.29 -3.95
N SER A 57 -5.84 40.58 -4.11
CA SER A 57 -6.80 41.04 -5.15
C SER A 57 -6.33 40.79 -6.59
N ALA A 58 -5.04 40.48 -6.79
CA ALA A 58 -4.49 40.04 -8.07
C ALA A 58 -4.53 38.50 -8.24
N ASN A 59 -5.24 37.78 -7.37
CA ASN A 59 -5.28 36.31 -7.28
C ASN A 59 -3.87 35.68 -7.13
N LYS A 60 -2.95 36.36 -6.45
CA LYS A 60 -1.62 35.82 -6.11
C LYS A 60 -1.57 35.41 -4.65
N ILE A 61 -0.72 34.45 -4.31
CA ILE A 61 -0.47 34.04 -2.93
C ILE A 61 0.50 35.02 -2.29
N GLY A 62 0.08 35.68 -1.23
CA GLY A 62 0.91 36.57 -0.42
C GLY A 62 1.26 35.93 0.90
N PHE A 63 2.51 36.04 1.32
CA PHE A 63 2.94 35.66 2.66
C PHE A 63 3.73 36.79 3.32
N ALA A 64 3.45 37.05 4.59
CA ALA A 64 4.21 38.00 5.38
C ALA A 64 4.31 37.56 6.84
N CYS A 65 5.43 37.89 7.48
CA CYS A 65 5.59 37.77 8.93
C CYS A 65 6.30 39.00 9.52
N TYR A 66 6.09 39.20 10.82
CA TYR A 66 6.46 40.44 11.51
C TYR A 66 7.21 40.13 12.81
N ASN A 67 8.03 41.08 13.27
CA ASN A 67 8.67 41.03 14.58
C ASN A 67 7.71 41.48 15.71
N SER A 68 8.16 41.39 16.96
CA SER A 68 7.37 41.82 18.13
C SER A 68 6.98 43.31 18.10
N SER A 69 7.71 44.13 17.33
CA SER A 69 7.43 45.56 17.11
C SER A 69 6.51 45.83 15.90
N GLN A 70 5.88 44.79 15.34
CA GLN A 70 4.98 44.87 14.18
C GLN A 70 5.63 45.42 12.91
N SER A 71 6.96 45.31 12.79
CA SER A 71 7.68 45.60 11.54
C SER A 71 7.74 44.33 10.69
N SER A 72 7.41 44.46 9.40
CA SER A 72 7.51 43.33 8.45
C SER A 72 8.97 42.90 8.33
N ILE A 73 9.25 41.63 8.64
CA ILE A 73 10.60 41.06 8.54
C ILE A 73 10.75 40.15 7.32
N LEU A 74 9.64 39.76 6.69
CA LEU A 74 9.59 39.03 5.44
C LEU A 74 8.25 39.33 4.78
N SER A 75 8.27 39.66 3.50
CA SER A 75 7.09 39.77 2.66
C SER A 75 7.41 39.22 1.28
N MET A 76 6.57 38.34 0.78
CA MET A 76 6.72 37.71 -0.52
C MET A 76 5.36 37.48 -1.15
N THR A 77 5.28 37.61 -2.47
CA THR A 77 4.07 37.37 -3.26
C THR A 77 4.43 36.48 -4.44
N SER A 78 3.58 35.49 -4.74
CA SER A 78 3.80 34.58 -5.84
C SER A 78 3.97 35.29 -7.18
N SER A 79 4.86 34.77 -8.02
CA SER A 79 5.00 35.11 -9.42
C SER A 79 3.77 34.65 -10.20
N SER A 80 3.29 33.43 -9.93
CA SER A 80 2.11 32.85 -10.57
C SER A 80 0.79 33.34 -9.94
N THR A 81 -0.24 33.47 -10.77
CA THR A 81 -1.62 33.69 -10.35
C THR A 81 -2.34 32.37 -10.12
N VAL A 82 -3.18 32.31 -9.10
CA VAL A 82 -4.10 31.20 -8.84
C VAL A 82 -5.40 31.42 -9.60
N SER A 83 -5.81 30.43 -10.39
CA SER A 83 -7.07 30.50 -11.12
C SER A 83 -8.25 30.26 -10.19
N LEU A 84 -9.33 31.02 -10.38
CA LEU A 84 -10.59 30.74 -9.69
C LEU A 84 -11.13 29.37 -10.13
N ASN A 85 -11.89 28.74 -9.24
CA ASN A 85 -12.55 27.46 -9.48
C ASN A 85 -11.58 26.32 -9.86
N THR A 86 -10.34 26.38 -9.39
CA THR A 86 -9.31 25.37 -9.63
C THR A 86 -8.61 25.01 -8.31
N TYR A 87 -8.46 23.72 -8.04
CA TYR A 87 -7.69 23.25 -6.89
C TYR A 87 -6.21 23.57 -7.09
N THR A 88 -5.61 24.26 -6.14
CA THR A 88 -4.21 24.68 -6.18
C THR A 88 -3.54 24.30 -4.88
N HIS A 89 -2.42 23.59 -4.97
CA HIS A 89 -1.57 23.29 -3.82
C HIS A 89 -0.63 24.46 -3.55
N ILE A 90 -0.58 24.92 -2.31
CA ILE A 90 0.27 26.02 -1.91
C ILE A 90 1.07 25.65 -0.66
N VAL A 91 2.36 26.01 -0.66
CA VAL A 91 3.24 25.79 0.50
C VAL A 91 4.12 27.01 0.73
N VAL A 92 4.29 27.40 2.00
CA VAL A 92 5.35 28.31 2.44
C VAL A 92 6.21 27.59 3.45
N SER A 93 7.53 27.60 3.24
CA SER A 93 8.51 26.95 4.11
C SER A 93 9.57 27.96 4.56
N ILE A 94 9.80 28.03 5.88
CA ILE A 94 10.82 28.87 6.52
C ILE A 94 11.79 27.94 7.27
N PRO A 95 13.02 27.73 6.76
CA PRO A 95 14.04 26.92 7.41
C PRO A 95 14.62 27.53 8.69
N ALA A 96 15.11 26.67 9.57
CA ALA A 96 15.80 27.07 10.79
C ALA A 96 17.08 27.84 10.50
N GLY A 97 17.23 29.02 11.13
CA GLY A 97 18.43 29.87 10.99
C GLY A 97 18.64 30.44 9.58
N SER A 98 17.67 30.30 8.67
CA SER A 98 17.78 30.79 7.30
C SER A 98 17.34 32.24 7.16
N ALA A 99 18.08 33.02 6.38
CA ALA A 99 17.67 34.34 5.92
C ALA A 99 16.69 34.29 4.73
N SER A 100 16.25 33.10 4.31
CA SER A 100 15.41 32.89 3.13
C SER A 100 14.19 32.03 3.46
N ALA A 101 13.04 32.40 2.89
CA ALA A 101 11.81 31.62 2.87
C ALA A 101 11.41 31.28 1.43
N TYR A 102 10.67 30.19 1.26
CA TYR A 102 10.30 29.64 -0.03
C TYR A 102 8.79 29.46 -0.15
N MET A 103 8.23 29.81 -1.30
CA MET A 103 6.82 29.60 -1.62
C MET A 103 6.72 28.70 -2.86
N TYR A 104 5.84 27.71 -2.76
CA TYR A 104 5.60 26.71 -3.80
C TYR A 104 4.14 26.75 -4.23
N ILE A 105 3.92 26.59 -5.53
CA ILE A 105 2.59 26.41 -6.13
C ILE A 105 2.63 25.11 -6.93
N ASN A 106 1.70 24.20 -6.66
CA ASN A 106 1.59 22.89 -7.34
C ASN A 106 2.92 22.10 -7.29
N GLY A 107 3.55 22.05 -6.11
CA GLY A 107 4.79 21.30 -5.89
C GLY A 107 6.06 21.92 -6.47
N ILE A 108 5.99 23.08 -7.14
CA ILE A 108 7.13 23.77 -7.76
C ILE A 108 7.37 25.09 -7.02
N GLN A 109 8.64 25.41 -6.72
CA GLN A 109 8.99 26.69 -6.11
C GLN A 109 8.64 27.83 -7.08
N ASP A 110 7.81 28.75 -6.63
CA ASP A 110 7.30 29.87 -7.42
C ASP A 110 8.04 31.18 -7.10
N THR A 111 8.40 31.39 -5.84
CA THR A 111 9.22 32.54 -5.41
C THR A 111 9.93 32.25 -4.09
N SER A 112 10.97 33.04 -3.79
CA SER A 112 11.61 33.10 -2.47
C SER A 112 11.59 34.53 -1.94
N GLY A 113 11.85 34.70 -0.64
CA GLY A 113 11.93 36.02 0.00
C GLY A 113 12.97 36.04 1.11
N SER A 114 13.58 37.20 1.34
CA SER A 114 14.60 37.38 2.37
C SER A 114 13.97 37.80 3.70
N LYS A 115 14.31 37.08 4.75
CA LYS A 115 13.93 37.32 6.14
C LYS A 115 15.01 38.14 6.82
N THR A 116 14.66 39.33 7.30
CA THR A 116 15.62 40.33 7.81
C THR A 116 15.72 40.37 9.34
N GLY A 117 15.00 39.49 10.05
CA GLY A 117 14.97 39.47 11.51
C GLY A 117 14.22 38.25 12.07
N VAL A 118 14.06 38.21 13.38
CA VAL A 118 13.36 37.13 14.10
C VAL A 118 11.86 37.45 14.19
N MET A 119 11.02 36.46 13.96
CA MET A 119 9.56 36.58 14.11
C MET A 119 9.19 36.89 15.56
N GLY A 120 8.20 37.76 15.73
CA GLY A 120 7.68 38.07 17.06
C GLY A 120 6.86 36.91 17.60
N THR A 121 6.79 36.80 18.92
CA THR A 121 5.83 35.91 19.59
C THR A 121 4.63 36.73 20.01
N GLN A 122 3.45 36.45 19.45
CA GLN A 122 2.20 37.15 19.78
C GLN A 122 1.20 36.21 20.46
N THR A 123 0.23 36.78 21.17
CA THR A 123 -0.83 36.01 21.83
C THR A 123 -2.03 35.71 20.94
N PHE A 124 -1.95 36.05 19.64
CA PHE A 124 -3.05 35.89 18.68
C PHE A 124 -3.32 34.41 18.36
N ASN A 125 -4.57 34.10 18.04
CA ASN A 125 -4.95 32.76 17.62
C ASN A 125 -4.56 32.50 16.16
N ILE A 126 -4.35 31.23 15.85
CA ILE A 126 -4.28 30.77 14.47
C ILE A 126 -5.71 30.61 13.94
N ASN A 127 -5.99 31.25 12.81
CA ASN A 127 -7.29 31.26 12.15
C ASN A 127 -7.16 30.83 10.67
N PHE A 128 -8.14 30.06 10.19
CA PHE A 128 -8.30 29.74 8.77
C PHE A 128 -9.44 30.55 8.16
N ALA A 129 -9.27 30.91 6.90
CA ALA A 129 -10.22 31.70 6.09
C ALA A 129 -10.47 33.16 6.55
N ALA A 130 -9.97 33.57 7.71
CA ALA A 130 -10.03 34.94 8.22
C ALA A 130 -8.95 35.18 9.31
N CYS A 131 -9.01 36.35 9.95
CA CYS A 131 -8.27 36.74 11.14
C CYS A 131 -9.25 37.05 12.29
N ASP A 132 -8.74 37.22 13.52
CA ASP A 132 -9.60 37.65 14.63
C ASP A 132 -10.10 39.09 14.40
N ALA A 133 -11.41 39.32 14.61
CA ALA A 133 -12.10 40.60 14.37
C ALA A 133 -11.98 41.14 12.91
N CYS A 134 -11.88 40.24 11.92
CA CYS A 134 -11.65 40.60 10.53
C CYS A 134 -12.77 41.44 9.89
N PRO A 135 -12.46 42.55 9.18
CA PRO A 135 -13.45 43.36 8.48
C PRO A 135 -14.01 42.63 7.24
N SER A 136 -15.12 43.15 6.72
CA SER A 136 -15.66 42.70 5.43
C SER A 136 -14.62 42.87 4.31
N GLY A 137 -14.55 41.87 3.41
CA GLY A 137 -13.60 41.86 2.30
C GLY A 137 -12.23 41.24 2.58
N ARG A 138 -11.97 40.75 3.80
CA ARG A 138 -10.75 39.97 4.15
C ARG A 138 -10.96 38.48 4.40
N TRP A 139 -12.17 38.01 4.15
CA TRP A 139 -12.57 36.61 4.33
C TRP A 139 -12.33 35.83 3.04
N PHE A 140 -11.82 34.60 3.17
CA PHE A 140 -11.65 33.69 2.05
C PHE A 140 -13.01 33.15 1.57
N THR A 141 -13.19 33.12 0.25
CA THR A 141 -14.41 32.60 -0.39
C THR A 141 -14.02 31.41 -1.26
N GLY A 142 -14.46 30.21 -0.89
CA GLY A 142 -14.06 28.98 -1.58
C GLY A 142 -13.86 27.79 -0.66
N ILE A 143 -13.08 26.81 -1.10
CA ILE A 143 -12.75 25.60 -0.33
C ILE A 143 -11.29 25.67 0.12
N LEU A 144 -11.04 25.32 1.39
CA LEU A 144 -9.71 24.97 1.88
C LEU A 144 -9.71 23.50 2.27
N ASP A 145 -8.68 22.77 1.87
CA ASP A 145 -8.53 21.34 2.17
C ASP A 145 -7.07 21.00 2.47
N GLU A 146 -6.83 19.83 3.06
CA GLU A 146 -5.48 19.30 3.36
C GLU A 146 -4.54 20.34 4.01
N ILE A 147 -5.06 21.10 4.99
CA ILE A 147 -4.30 22.14 5.67
C ILE A 147 -3.33 21.50 6.66
N ARG A 148 -2.05 21.84 6.54
CA ARG A 148 -0.99 21.40 7.45
C ARG A 148 -0.18 22.60 7.94
N ILE A 149 0.05 22.63 9.24
CA ILE A 149 0.91 23.59 9.91
C ILE A 149 1.91 22.78 10.74
N SER A 150 3.20 23.03 10.54
CA SER A 150 4.24 22.30 11.27
C SER A 150 5.41 23.20 11.63
N ASN A 151 6.04 22.96 12.79
CA ASN A 151 7.29 23.60 13.20
C ASN A 151 8.54 22.99 12.53
N ILE A 152 8.35 22.23 11.44
CA ILE A 152 9.40 21.52 10.73
C ILE A 152 9.57 22.18 9.36
N ASN A 153 10.81 22.46 8.98
CA ASN A 153 11.15 22.87 7.61
C ASN A 153 10.94 21.69 6.64
N ARG A 154 10.13 21.87 5.60
CA ARG A 154 9.96 20.86 4.55
C ARG A 154 10.81 21.22 3.33
N SER A 155 11.52 20.23 2.79
CA SER A 155 12.35 20.36 1.58
C SER A 155 11.49 20.45 0.32
N ALA A 156 12.05 20.98 -0.77
CA ALA A 156 11.37 21.06 -2.06
C ALA A 156 10.91 19.67 -2.56
N ALA A 157 11.73 18.63 -2.35
CA ALA A 157 11.38 17.25 -2.69
C ALA A 157 10.17 16.73 -1.89
N TYR A 158 10.11 17.03 -0.58
CA TYR A 158 8.95 16.70 0.24
C TYR A 158 7.70 17.44 -0.24
N VAL A 159 7.81 18.73 -0.55
CA VAL A 159 6.70 19.55 -1.05
C VAL A 159 6.18 19.01 -2.38
N LYS A 160 7.08 18.60 -3.28
CA LYS A 160 6.73 17.98 -4.57
C LYS A 160 6.07 16.61 -4.39
N ALA A 161 6.57 15.79 -3.47
CA ALA A 161 5.94 14.51 -3.13
C ALA A 161 4.55 14.71 -2.49
N SER A 162 4.41 15.70 -1.60
CA SER A 162 3.13 16.07 -0.97
C SER A 162 2.12 16.54 -2.03
N TYR A 163 2.53 17.40 -2.96
CA TYR A 163 1.70 17.79 -4.11
C TYR A 163 1.21 16.58 -4.90
N TYR A 164 2.12 15.70 -5.31
CA TYR A 164 1.78 14.53 -6.09
C TYR A 164 0.94 13.51 -5.32
N SER A 165 1.11 13.41 -4.00
CA SER A 165 0.27 12.60 -3.11
C SER A 165 -1.14 13.19 -2.98
N CYS A 166 -1.28 14.52 -2.94
CA CYS A 166 -2.57 15.21 -2.84
C CYS A 166 -3.37 15.21 -4.16
N PHE A 167 -2.71 15.09 -5.31
CA PHE A 167 -3.31 15.18 -6.64
C PHE A 167 -3.15 13.91 -7.49
N ASP A 168 -2.72 12.80 -6.89
CA ASP A 168 -2.54 11.47 -7.52
C ASP A 168 -1.70 11.51 -8.83
N ASN A 169 -0.62 12.29 -8.83
CA ASN A 169 0.24 12.55 -9.99
C ASN A 169 1.68 12.03 -9.82
N LEU A 170 1.95 11.22 -8.79
CA LEU A 170 3.30 10.75 -8.43
C LEU A 170 3.92 9.81 -9.49
N ILE A 171 3.13 9.34 -10.47
CA ILE A 171 3.58 8.41 -11.51
C ILE A 171 3.39 9.01 -12.90
N THR A 172 4.45 9.59 -13.47
CA THR A 172 4.51 9.99 -14.88
C THR A 172 5.23 8.90 -15.67
N TYR A 173 4.48 8.08 -16.42
CA TYR A 173 5.07 7.08 -17.32
C TYR A 173 5.46 7.73 -18.66
N SER A 174 6.75 7.80 -18.98
CA SER A 174 7.18 7.97 -20.36
C SER A 174 6.95 6.65 -21.10
N LEU A 175 5.80 6.52 -21.77
CA LEU A 175 5.53 5.43 -22.70
C LEU A 175 6.40 5.60 -23.95
N GLN A 176 7.61 5.05 -23.95
CA GLN A 176 8.31 4.72 -25.19
C GLN A 176 7.77 3.37 -25.69
N PHE A 177 6.78 3.39 -26.57
CA PHE A 177 6.42 2.20 -27.33
C PHE A 177 7.46 1.99 -28.44
N HIS A 178 8.40 1.07 -28.22
CA HIS A 178 9.08 0.36 -29.30
C HIS A 178 8.65 -1.10 -29.23
N GLY A 179 7.70 -1.50 -30.08
CA GLY A 179 7.26 -2.88 -30.17
C GLY A 179 5.97 -3.01 -30.97
N GLY A 180 6.08 -3.59 -32.17
CA GLY A 180 4.97 -3.77 -33.10
C GLY A 180 3.82 -4.59 -32.51
N LEU A 181 2.61 -4.13 -32.82
CA LEU A 181 1.33 -4.74 -32.47
C LEU A 181 1.18 -6.09 -33.20
N TYR A 182 1.33 -7.21 -32.48
CA TYR A 182 0.80 -8.51 -32.91
C TYR A 182 -0.60 -8.69 -32.29
N ILE A 183 -1.63 -8.61 -33.12
CA ILE A 183 -2.99 -9.03 -32.75
C ILE A 183 -3.07 -10.52 -33.07
N SER A 184 -3.13 -11.39 -32.05
CA SER A 184 -3.52 -12.79 -32.25
C SER A 184 -5.04 -12.88 -32.34
N ASN A 185 -5.52 -13.46 -33.45
CA ASN A 185 -6.93 -13.75 -33.70
C ASN A 185 -7.35 -15.07 -33.02
N ASP A 186 -7.47 -15.06 -31.69
CA ASP A 186 -8.02 -16.21 -30.96
C ASP A 186 -9.26 -15.81 -30.15
N ILE A 187 -10.37 -15.52 -30.85
CA ILE A 187 -11.72 -15.70 -30.32
C ILE A 187 -12.62 -16.17 -31.47
N TYR A 188 -12.59 -17.47 -31.75
CA TYR A 188 -13.69 -18.17 -32.41
C TYR A 188 -14.12 -19.35 -31.56
N ASP A 189 -15.43 -19.58 -31.55
CA ASP A 189 -16.19 -20.67 -30.92
C ASP A 189 -16.45 -20.57 -29.42
N CYS A 190 -17.60 -19.98 -29.08
CA CYS A 190 -18.56 -20.48 -28.06
C CYS A 190 -19.84 -19.60 -28.03
N PHE A 191 -20.56 -19.41 -29.14
CA PHE A 191 -21.95 -18.96 -29.08
C PHE A 191 -22.80 -19.67 -30.12
N SER A 192 -23.67 -20.57 -29.64
CA SER A 192 -24.75 -21.15 -30.42
C SER A 192 -25.72 -20.05 -30.83
N THR A 193 -25.94 -19.97 -32.14
CA THR A 193 -26.88 -19.08 -32.84
C THR A 193 -28.32 -19.23 -32.34
N TYR A 194 -28.88 -18.17 -31.76
CA TYR A 194 -30.33 -17.93 -31.74
C TYR A 194 -30.63 -16.78 -32.70
N TYR A 195 -31.22 -17.10 -33.85
CA TYR A 195 -31.68 -16.14 -34.85
C TYR A 195 -32.93 -15.42 -34.32
N PHE A 196 -32.89 -14.09 -34.17
CA PHE A 196 -34.10 -13.26 -34.18
C PHE A 196 -34.07 -12.38 -35.44
N ILE A 197 -35.00 -12.66 -36.34
CA ILE A 197 -35.37 -11.78 -37.46
C ILE A 197 -36.24 -10.66 -36.88
N ASN A 198 -35.79 -9.41 -36.95
CA ASN A 198 -36.67 -8.26 -36.76
C ASN A 198 -37.31 -7.91 -38.11
N ALA A 199 -38.58 -8.22 -38.26
CA ALA A 199 -39.42 -7.66 -39.32
C ALA A 199 -39.94 -6.29 -38.86
N ILE A 200 -39.66 -5.26 -39.67
CA ILE A 200 -40.32 -3.95 -39.61
C ILE A 200 -41.81 -4.15 -39.87
N THR A 201 -42.67 -3.63 -39.01
CA THR A 201 -44.02 -3.18 -39.42
C THR A 201 -44.50 -2.08 -38.48
N ASP A 202 -44.47 -0.86 -38.99
CA ASP A 202 -45.36 0.22 -38.56
C ASP A 202 -46.69 0.10 -39.31
N ASN A 203 -47.77 0.49 -38.62
CA ASN A 203 -49.11 0.80 -39.11
C ASN A 203 -49.99 -0.36 -39.64
N LEU A 204 -51.00 -0.76 -38.84
CA LEU A 204 -52.40 -0.34 -39.06
C LEU A 204 -53.34 -0.99 -38.03
N SER A 205 -54.31 -0.17 -37.65
CA SER A 205 -55.43 -0.45 -36.76
C SER A 205 -56.44 -1.50 -37.29
N ARG A 206 -57.12 -2.15 -36.35
CA ARG A 206 -58.45 -2.81 -36.40
C ARG A 206 -58.51 -4.31 -36.73
N TYR A 207 -59.44 -4.92 -35.99
CA TYR A 207 -60.08 -6.25 -36.11
C TYR A 207 -59.49 -7.43 -35.33
N SER A 208 -60.44 -8.33 -35.08
CA SER A 208 -60.69 -9.15 -33.90
C SER A 208 -60.11 -10.57 -33.97
N ALA A 209 -60.16 -11.23 -32.81
CA ALA A 209 -59.93 -12.66 -32.56
C ALA A 209 -60.31 -13.64 -33.70
N ASN A 210 -59.41 -14.59 -34.00
CA ASN A 210 -59.60 -16.05 -34.18
C ASN A 210 -58.69 -16.70 -35.27
N ALA A 211 -58.38 -17.99 -35.03
CA ALA A 211 -57.81 -19.04 -35.90
C ALA A 211 -56.26 -19.10 -36.02
N ILE A 212 -55.54 -20.12 -35.53
CA ILE A 212 -55.55 -21.60 -35.76
C ILE A 212 -54.88 -21.99 -37.12
N VAL A 213 -53.66 -22.57 -36.99
CA VAL A 213 -53.06 -23.69 -37.77
C VAL A 213 -52.81 -23.47 -39.27
N ASP A 214 -51.54 -23.51 -39.71
CA ASP A 214 -50.88 -24.69 -40.33
C ASP A 214 -49.62 -24.27 -41.13
N GLY A 215 -48.67 -25.20 -41.32
CA GLY A 215 -47.70 -25.07 -42.42
C GLY A 215 -46.21 -25.24 -42.09
N LEU A 216 -45.83 -26.34 -41.42
CA LEU A 216 -44.49 -26.91 -41.57
C LEU A 216 -44.37 -27.62 -42.94
N ASN A 217 -43.17 -27.52 -43.52
CA ASN A 217 -42.63 -28.17 -44.72
C ASN A 217 -42.75 -27.40 -46.04
N ARG A 218 -41.61 -26.89 -46.54
CA ARG A 218 -40.81 -27.53 -47.63
C ARG A 218 -39.76 -26.58 -48.24
N TYR A 219 -38.60 -27.19 -48.57
CA TYR A 219 -37.57 -26.79 -49.56
C TYR A 219 -36.69 -25.57 -49.24
N SER A 220 -35.39 -25.48 -49.56
CA SER A 220 -34.27 -26.41 -49.85
C SER A 220 -33.11 -25.59 -50.44
N LYS A 221 -31.86 -26.02 -50.16
CA LYS A 221 -30.65 -25.88 -51.02
C LYS A 221 -30.06 -24.47 -51.27
N CYS A 222 -28.89 -24.24 -50.65
CA CYS A 222 -27.56 -23.79 -51.18
C CYS A 222 -27.46 -22.76 -52.35
N PRO A 223 -26.30 -22.07 -52.55
CA PRO A 223 -25.08 -21.93 -51.74
C PRO A 223 -24.53 -20.49 -51.64
N MET A 224 -23.43 -20.34 -50.89
CA MET A 224 -22.59 -19.14 -50.74
C MET A 224 -21.98 -18.63 -52.06
N THR A 225 -21.72 -17.32 -52.15
CA THR A 225 -20.48 -16.74 -52.75
C THR A 225 -20.39 -15.22 -52.51
N GLU A 226 -19.28 -14.83 -51.90
CA GLU A 226 -18.37 -13.70 -52.18
C GLU A 226 -18.91 -12.26 -52.43
N ASP A 227 -18.29 -11.34 -51.65
CA ASP A 227 -17.50 -10.19 -52.11
C ASP A 227 -18.06 -8.73 -52.13
N TYR A 228 -17.10 -7.84 -51.79
CA TYR A 228 -16.99 -6.38 -51.96
C TYR A 228 -17.58 -5.41 -50.90
N THR A 229 -16.67 -5.03 -49.99
CA THR A 229 -16.30 -3.66 -49.56
C THR A 229 -17.20 -2.48 -49.96
N ARG A 230 -17.59 -1.68 -48.94
CA ARG A 230 -17.56 -0.21 -48.99
C ARG A 230 -17.32 0.39 -47.60
N TYR A 231 -16.23 1.13 -47.49
CA TYR A 231 -15.93 2.03 -46.39
C TYR A 231 -16.97 3.16 -46.33
N ALA A 232 -17.46 3.45 -45.12
CA ALA A 232 -17.88 4.78 -44.74
C ALA A 232 -17.17 5.12 -43.43
N VAL A 233 -16.16 5.96 -43.55
CA VAL A 233 -15.52 6.63 -42.42
C VAL A 233 -16.52 7.67 -41.91
N ASN A 234 -16.89 7.59 -40.63
CA ASN A 234 -17.42 8.74 -39.90
C ASN A 234 -16.50 8.98 -38.71
N GLU A 235 -15.67 10.01 -38.84
CA GLU A 235 -15.02 10.68 -37.72
C GLU A 235 -16.11 11.24 -36.80
N ILE A 236 -16.05 10.92 -35.51
CA ILE A 236 -16.79 11.64 -34.48
C ILE A 236 -15.77 12.47 -33.71
N THR A 237 -15.78 13.76 -34.04
CA THR A 237 -15.17 14.85 -33.28
C THR A 237 -15.76 14.94 -31.87
N ASP A 238 -14.83 15.23 -30.96
CA ASP A 238 -14.95 15.71 -29.58
C ASP A 238 -16.31 16.27 -29.15
N GLY A 239 -16.83 15.80 -28.02
CA GLY A 239 -18.06 16.33 -27.43
C GLY A 239 -18.68 15.43 -26.36
N LYS A 240 -18.30 15.65 -25.10
CA LYS A 240 -18.87 15.08 -23.88
C LYS A 240 -20.41 15.03 -23.90
N LEU A 241 -20.99 13.83 -23.91
CA LEU A 241 -22.32 13.55 -23.38
C LEU A 241 -22.33 12.16 -22.74
N LEU A 242 -22.30 12.14 -21.39
CA LEU A 242 -22.62 10.96 -20.59
C LEU A 242 -24.10 10.61 -20.82
N ARG A 243 -24.36 9.59 -21.65
CA ARG A 243 -25.66 8.91 -21.67
C ARG A 243 -25.57 7.70 -20.75
N HIS A 244 -26.35 7.71 -19.67
CA HIS A 244 -26.81 6.51 -19.00
C HIS A 244 -27.54 5.66 -20.06
N VAL A 245 -26.94 4.54 -20.49
CA VAL A 245 -27.63 3.56 -21.32
C VAL A 245 -28.19 2.49 -20.39
N SER A 246 -29.43 2.71 -19.94
CA SER A 246 -30.23 1.67 -19.29
C SER A 246 -30.87 0.83 -20.39
N ILE A 247 -30.28 -0.31 -20.75
CA ILE A 247 -30.93 -1.27 -21.64
C ILE A 247 -31.89 -2.11 -20.78
N ASN A 248 -33.13 -1.64 -20.64
CA ASN A 248 -34.23 -2.49 -20.20
C ASN A 248 -34.78 -3.24 -21.42
N SER A 249 -34.32 -4.46 -21.64
CA SER A 249 -35.06 -5.40 -22.48
C SER A 249 -35.91 -6.30 -21.58
N ILE A 250 -37.23 -6.08 -21.61
CA ILE A 250 -38.20 -7.01 -21.04
C ILE A 250 -38.52 -8.00 -22.16
N SER A 251 -37.83 -9.13 -22.17
CA SER A 251 -38.31 -10.34 -22.87
C SER A 251 -38.32 -11.46 -21.85
N ASN A 252 -39.48 -12.09 -21.71
CA ASN A 252 -39.79 -13.12 -20.72
C ASN A 252 -38.62 -14.10 -20.48
N GLY A 253 -38.16 -14.17 -19.24
CA GLY A 253 -37.59 -15.40 -18.70
C GLY A 253 -36.08 -15.50 -18.51
N PHE A 254 -35.28 -14.43 -18.40
CA PHE A 254 -33.92 -14.51 -17.83
C PHE A 254 -33.50 -13.15 -17.26
N ASN A 255 -33.46 -13.04 -15.92
CA ASN A 255 -32.95 -11.83 -15.25
C ASN A 255 -31.43 -11.90 -15.12
N LYS A 256 -30.67 -11.55 -16.18
CA LYS A 256 -29.26 -11.18 -16.05
C LYS A 256 -29.16 -9.65 -16.02
N ARG A 257 -28.90 -9.07 -14.85
CA ARG A 257 -28.52 -7.66 -14.73
C ARG A 257 -27.00 -7.57 -14.74
N LEU A 258 -26.45 -7.07 -15.84
CA LEU A 258 -25.02 -6.75 -15.93
C LEU A 258 -24.82 -5.30 -15.49
N TYR A 259 -24.21 -5.08 -14.33
CA TYR A 259 -23.74 -3.75 -13.93
C TYR A 259 -22.30 -3.58 -14.38
N ILE A 260 -22.07 -2.75 -15.40
CA ILE A 260 -20.73 -2.28 -15.76
C ILE A 260 -20.56 -0.91 -15.11
N SER A 261 -19.89 -0.85 -13.96
CA SER A 261 -19.35 0.41 -13.43
C SER A 261 -17.91 0.53 -13.89
N ASN A 262 -17.64 1.35 -14.90
CA ASN A 262 -16.28 1.79 -15.18
C ASN A 262 -15.92 2.83 -14.11
N SER A 263 -15.09 2.46 -13.14
CA SER A 263 -14.36 3.45 -12.34
C SER A 263 -13.18 3.92 -13.20
N LEU A 264 -13.04 5.23 -13.34
CA LEU A 264 -11.94 5.88 -14.05
C LEU A 264 -10.78 6.10 -13.06
N ASP A 265 -10.25 5.01 -12.47
CA ASP A 265 -8.98 5.03 -11.76
C ASP A 265 -8.04 4.02 -12.45
N SER A 266 -7.23 4.50 -13.37
CA SER A 266 -6.45 3.66 -14.31
C SER A 266 -5.25 2.90 -13.71
N PHE A 267 -5.13 2.79 -12.38
CA PHE A 267 -4.16 1.87 -11.74
C PHE A 267 -4.78 0.66 -11.07
N ASN A 268 -6.11 0.60 -11.01
CA ASN A 268 -6.84 -0.58 -10.63
C ASN A 268 -8.02 -0.69 -11.60
N THR A 269 -7.83 -1.42 -12.69
CA THR A 269 -9.00 -1.98 -13.39
C THR A 269 -9.62 -3.03 -12.48
N ILE A 270 -10.30 -2.59 -11.43
CA ILE A 270 -11.24 -3.39 -10.68
C ILE A 270 -12.39 -3.61 -11.65
N ARG A 271 -12.28 -4.67 -12.45
CA ARG A 271 -13.44 -5.19 -13.17
C ARG A 271 -14.28 -5.96 -12.17
N ARG A 272 -15.18 -5.24 -11.49
CA ARG A 272 -16.21 -5.87 -10.66
C ARG A 272 -17.21 -6.54 -11.60
N TYR A 273 -17.17 -7.87 -11.62
CA TYR A 273 -18.29 -8.65 -12.11
C TYR A 273 -19.09 -9.10 -10.90
N SER A 274 -20.29 -8.55 -10.74
CA SER A 274 -21.31 -9.11 -9.86
C SER A 274 -22.23 -9.95 -10.72
N ILE A 275 -22.24 -11.26 -10.47
CA ILE A 275 -23.18 -12.19 -11.08
C ILE A 275 -24.04 -12.70 -9.94
N ASP A 276 -25.29 -12.24 -9.87
CA ASP A 276 -26.31 -12.92 -9.08
C ASP A 276 -26.73 -14.17 -9.85
N SER A 277 -26.44 -15.35 -9.29
CA SER A 277 -26.97 -16.59 -9.83
C SER A 277 -28.47 -16.64 -9.51
N SER A 278 -29.30 -16.42 -10.53
CA SER A 278 -30.74 -16.71 -10.46
C SER A 278 -31.03 -18.21 -10.63
N ALA A 279 -30.04 -19.08 -10.42
CA ALA A 279 -30.26 -20.52 -10.38
C ALA A 279 -31.24 -20.80 -9.24
N ASP A 280 -32.20 -21.69 -9.49
CA ASP A 280 -33.20 -22.12 -8.52
C ASP A 280 -32.53 -22.32 -7.16
N GLN A 281 -32.79 -21.39 -6.24
CA GLN A 281 -32.29 -21.47 -4.87
C GLN A 281 -32.63 -22.87 -4.36
N PRO A 282 -31.67 -23.63 -3.80
CA PRO A 282 -31.93 -25.00 -3.40
C PRO A 282 -33.21 -25.03 -2.56
N THR A 283 -34.21 -25.77 -3.05
CA THR A 283 -35.58 -25.79 -2.53
C THR A 283 -35.68 -26.32 -1.10
N ALA A 284 -34.57 -26.78 -0.52
CA ALA A 284 -34.40 -27.00 0.91
C ALA A 284 -33.16 -26.23 1.39
N LYS A 285 -33.36 -25.24 2.27
CA LYS A 285 -32.25 -24.62 2.99
C LYS A 285 -31.61 -25.70 3.90
N PRO A 286 -30.29 -25.91 3.85
CA PRO A 286 -29.64 -26.85 4.77
C PRO A 286 -29.92 -26.43 6.22
N THR A 287 -30.33 -27.39 7.04
CA THR A 287 -30.54 -27.18 8.48
C THR A 287 -29.24 -27.50 9.19
N TYR A 288 -28.74 -26.57 10.00
CA TYR A 288 -27.52 -26.76 10.78
C TYR A 288 -27.83 -26.91 12.26
N ASN A 289 -27.12 -27.80 12.94
CA ASN A 289 -27.03 -27.85 14.39
C ASN A 289 -26.15 -26.70 14.86
N PHE A 290 -26.74 -25.77 15.60
CA PHE A 290 -26.01 -24.67 16.21
C PHE A 290 -26.51 -24.41 17.61
N ASP A 291 -25.68 -23.79 18.45
CA ASP A 291 -26.11 -23.19 19.71
C ASP A 291 -25.28 -21.94 20.00
N ILE A 292 -25.85 -21.03 20.79
CA ILE A 292 -25.18 -19.83 21.26
C ILE A 292 -25.41 -19.77 22.75
N THR A 293 -24.34 -19.84 23.54
CA THR A 293 -24.44 -19.74 25.00
C THR A 293 -23.66 -18.54 25.51
N ILE A 294 -24.20 -17.90 26.54
CA ILE A 294 -23.53 -16.87 27.33
C ILE A 294 -23.52 -17.35 28.78
N ASP A 295 -22.33 -17.50 29.37
CA ASP A 295 -22.15 -18.08 30.70
C ASP A 295 -22.82 -19.46 30.88
N GLY A 296 -22.79 -20.27 29.82
CA GLY A 296 -23.42 -21.60 29.79
C GLY A 296 -24.95 -21.60 29.62
N VAL A 297 -25.60 -20.43 29.55
CA VAL A 297 -27.03 -20.31 29.27
C VAL A 297 -27.24 -20.13 27.77
N SER A 298 -28.05 -21.01 27.14
CA SER A 298 -28.40 -20.84 25.73
C SER A 298 -29.25 -19.59 25.52
N VAL A 299 -28.80 -18.72 24.63
CA VAL A 299 -29.45 -17.47 24.24
C VAL A 299 -30.00 -17.51 22.82
N ARG A 300 -30.02 -18.69 22.19
CA ARG A 300 -30.42 -18.88 20.79
C ARG A 300 -31.70 -18.15 20.40
N ASN A 301 -32.74 -18.25 21.22
CA ASN A 301 -34.06 -17.67 20.95
C ASN A 301 -34.13 -16.15 21.17
N LEU A 302 -33.05 -15.55 21.67
CA LEU A 302 -32.93 -14.12 21.95
C LEU A 302 -32.04 -13.41 20.92
N VAL A 303 -31.40 -14.16 20.03
CA VAL A 303 -30.44 -13.65 19.04
C VAL A 303 -31.14 -13.48 17.69
N ASN A 304 -30.83 -12.37 17.02
CA ASN A 304 -31.22 -12.08 15.65
C ASN A 304 -30.16 -12.54 14.64
N SER A 305 -28.90 -12.22 14.92
CA SER A 305 -27.79 -12.55 14.02
C SER A 305 -26.47 -12.69 14.76
N VAL A 306 -25.59 -13.55 14.25
CA VAL A 306 -24.19 -13.70 14.69
C VAL A 306 -23.27 -13.54 13.49
N LYS A 307 -22.20 -12.78 13.64
CA LYS A 307 -21.11 -12.69 12.68
C LYS A 307 -19.79 -13.05 13.36
N ILE A 308 -19.07 -14.03 12.81
CA ILE A 308 -17.72 -14.38 13.22
C ILE A 308 -16.76 -14.01 12.08
N ASN A 309 -15.81 -13.11 12.34
CA ASN A 309 -14.79 -12.71 11.38
C ASN A 309 -13.53 -13.56 11.56
N ILE A 310 -13.10 -14.23 10.47
CA ILE A 310 -11.95 -15.14 10.42
C ILE A 310 -11.05 -14.72 9.26
N ALA A 311 -10.12 -13.84 9.60
CA ALA A 311 -9.18 -13.07 8.77
C ALA A 311 -7.72 -13.55 8.64
N GLU A 312 -7.20 -13.89 7.45
CA GLU A 312 -5.89 -13.48 6.89
C GLU A 312 -5.15 -12.34 7.62
N SER A 313 -5.83 -11.21 7.71
CA SER A 313 -5.25 -9.96 8.18
C SER A 313 -5.25 -9.81 9.70
N ASN A 314 -5.95 -10.69 10.43
CA ASN A 314 -6.22 -10.55 11.85
C ASN A 314 -5.68 -11.77 12.61
N PHE A 315 -4.83 -11.56 13.61
CA PHE A 315 -4.32 -12.69 14.40
C PHE A 315 -5.38 -13.31 15.31
N THR A 316 -6.45 -12.57 15.66
CA THR A 316 -7.54 -13.02 16.54
C THR A 316 -8.88 -12.93 15.83
N ASN A 317 -9.72 -13.96 16.01
CA ASN A 317 -11.08 -13.96 15.47
C ASN A 317 -11.99 -13.08 16.32
N GLN A 318 -13.00 -12.50 15.67
CA GLN A 318 -13.93 -11.56 16.31
C GLN A 318 -15.36 -12.04 16.14
N VAL A 319 -16.21 -11.78 17.14
CA VAL A 319 -17.65 -12.07 17.09
C VAL A 319 -18.47 -10.80 17.30
N SER A 320 -19.57 -10.71 16.57
CA SER A 320 -20.63 -9.73 16.80
C SER A 320 -21.98 -10.45 16.88
N ILE A 321 -22.75 -10.19 17.93
CA ILE A 321 -24.06 -10.81 18.15
C ILE A 321 -25.10 -9.71 18.32
N SER A 322 -26.15 -9.72 17.51
CA SER A 322 -27.29 -8.81 17.66
C SER A 322 -28.46 -9.53 18.32
N PHE A 323 -29.02 -8.94 19.36
CA PHE A 323 -30.14 -9.47 20.12
C PHE A 323 -31.48 -8.87 19.70
N LEU A 324 -32.56 -9.65 19.86
CA LEU A 324 -33.93 -9.26 19.55
C LEU A 324 -34.54 -8.32 20.61
N ASN A 325 -34.03 -8.37 21.84
CA ASN A 325 -34.52 -7.59 22.98
C ASN A 325 -33.39 -7.29 23.98
N LEU A 326 -33.73 -6.69 25.14
CA LEU A 326 -32.77 -6.32 26.18
C LEU A 326 -32.67 -7.32 27.35
N ASP A 327 -33.29 -8.49 27.26
CA ASP A 327 -33.39 -9.43 28.39
C ASP A 327 -32.02 -9.85 28.94
N MET A 328 -31.05 -10.04 28.03
CA MET A 328 -29.67 -10.41 28.36
C MET A 328 -28.74 -9.21 28.62
N TYR A 329 -29.20 -7.97 28.44
CA TYR A 329 -28.32 -6.80 28.40
C TYR A 329 -27.47 -6.66 29.67
N ASN A 330 -28.10 -6.75 30.84
CA ASN A 330 -27.42 -6.62 32.13
C ASN A 330 -26.46 -7.78 32.41
N GLN A 331 -26.84 -9.00 32.01
CA GLN A 331 -26.00 -10.18 32.18
C GLN A 331 -24.76 -10.11 31.29
N CYS A 332 -24.88 -9.54 30.09
CA CYS A 332 -23.78 -9.36 29.14
C CYS A 332 -22.83 -8.19 29.48
N ASP A 333 -22.72 -7.79 30.75
CA ASP A 333 -21.78 -6.74 31.17
C ASP A 333 -20.32 -7.21 30.97
N PRO A 334 -19.49 -6.52 30.18
CA PRO A 334 -18.08 -6.87 30.03
C PRO A 334 -17.30 -6.89 31.36
N GLN A 335 -17.77 -6.18 32.40
CA GLN A 335 -17.13 -6.14 33.72
C GLN A 335 -17.42 -7.38 34.56
N ILE A 336 -18.50 -8.13 34.25
CA ILE A 336 -18.82 -9.39 34.92
C ILE A 336 -17.92 -10.49 34.36
N ASN A 337 -17.24 -11.24 35.24
CA ASN A 337 -16.29 -12.29 34.87
C ASN A 337 -15.26 -11.79 33.83
N TYR A 338 -14.71 -10.59 34.06
CA TYR A 338 -13.80 -9.94 33.14
C TYR A 338 -12.69 -10.87 32.70
N GLY A 339 -12.52 -10.96 31.38
CA GLY A 339 -11.49 -11.73 30.73
C GLY A 339 -11.67 -13.25 30.71
N THR A 340 -12.87 -13.74 31.02
CA THR A 340 -13.23 -15.14 30.79
C THR A 340 -13.95 -15.31 29.45
N GLU A 341 -13.84 -16.49 28.85
CA GLU A 341 -14.58 -16.86 27.65
C GLU A 341 -16.04 -17.10 28.01
N ARG A 342 -16.90 -16.12 27.72
CA ARG A 342 -18.31 -16.14 28.10
C ARG A 342 -19.23 -16.46 26.94
N ILE A 343 -18.83 -16.11 25.73
CA ILE A 343 -19.59 -16.38 24.50
C ILE A 343 -19.09 -17.70 23.93
N ILE A 344 -19.98 -18.67 23.76
CA ILE A 344 -19.68 -19.91 23.06
C ILE A 344 -20.67 -20.08 21.92
N VAL A 345 -20.15 -20.12 20.70
CA VAL A 345 -20.93 -20.42 19.49
C VAL A 345 -20.54 -21.81 19.02
N THR A 346 -21.51 -22.71 18.94
CA THR A 346 -21.31 -24.07 18.45
C THR A 346 -22.01 -24.21 17.10
N ILE A 347 -21.32 -24.74 16.07
CA ILE A 347 -21.88 -24.99 14.73
C ILE A 347 -21.37 -26.34 14.23
N GLU A 348 -22.27 -27.31 14.01
CA GLU A 348 -21.94 -28.67 13.58
C GLU A 348 -20.82 -29.33 14.41
N GLY A 349 -20.79 -29.05 15.72
CA GLY A 349 -19.78 -29.55 16.65
C GLY A 349 -18.49 -28.71 16.74
N ASN A 350 -18.27 -27.74 15.85
CA ASN A 350 -17.17 -26.78 15.98
C ASN A 350 -17.52 -25.76 17.07
N ILE A 351 -16.57 -25.49 17.97
CA ILE A 351 -16.78 -24.62 19.14
C ILE A 351 -15.91 -23.38 18.99
N TYR A 352 -16.55 -22.21 18.99
CA TYR A 352 -15.89 -20.91 19.00
C TYR A 352 -16.12 -20.23 20.33
N LYS A 353 -15.05 -19.82 21.00
CA LYS A 353 -15.09 -19.20 22.33
C LYS A 353 -14.57 -17.76 22.28
N PHE A 354 -15.30 -16.84 22.88
CA PHE A 354 -14.94 -15.42 22.89
C PHE A 354 -15.21 -14.80 24.26
N ILE A 355 -14.42 -13.78 24.60
CA ILE A 355 -14.72 -12.90 25.73
C ILE A 355 -15.75 -11.84 25.29
N ILE A 356 -16.41 -11.21 26.25
CA ILE A 356 -17.25 -10.04 26.00
C ILE A 356 -16.40 -8.77 26.18
N GLU A 357 -16.33 -7.92 25.16
CA GLU A 357 -15.59 -6.65 25.22
C GLU A 357 -16.52 -5.45 25.27
N THR A 358 -17.56 -5.46 24.41
CA THR A 358 -18.52 -4.36 24.36
C THR A 358 -19.95 -4.86 24.28
N ARG A 359 -20.85 -4.05 24.85
CA ARG A 359 -22.29 -4.14 24.61
C ARG A 359 -22.80 -2.74 24.23
N ASN A 360 -23.51 -2.64 23.13
CA ASN A 360 -24.05 -1.38 22.60
C ASN A 360 -25.57 -1.47 22.51
N ARG A 361 -26.26 -0.63 23.27
CA ARG A 361 -27.72 -0.54 23.30
C ARG A 361 -28.22 0.39 22.20
N SER A 362 -29.27 -0.01 21.51
CA SER A 362 -29.98 0.78 20.49
C SER A 362 -31.46 0.79 20.81
N GLU A 363 -32.05 1.99 20.83
CA GLU A 363 -33.47 2.18 21.11
C GLU A 363 -34.14 2.91 19.95
N GLU A 364 -35.13 2.27 19.35
CA GLU A 364 -36.03 2.87 18.38
C GLU A 364 -37.46 2.79 18.95
N PHE A 365 -38.37 3.64 18.47
CA PHE A 365 -39.76 3.59 18.92
C PHE A 365 -40.32 2.18 18.70
N THR A 366 -40.69 1.49 19.78
CA THR A 366 -41.16 0.08 19.84
C THR A 366 -40.14 -1.03 19.56
N ASN A 367 -38.85 -0.71 19.35
CA ASN A 367 -37.82 -1.71 19.07
C ASN A 367 -36.57 -1.47 19.93
N TYR A 368 -36.33 -2.36 20.89
CA TYR A 368 -35.18 -2.31 21.78
C TYR A 368 -34.24 -3.45 21.43
N LYS A 369 -33.02 -3.14 20.98
CA LYS A 369 -32.02 -4.15 20.60
C LYS A 369 -30.67 -3.80 21.22
N PHE A 370 -29.80 -4.79 21.38
CA PHE A 370 -28.41 -4.51 21.69
C PHE A 370 -27.49 -5.42 20.88
N THR A 371 -26.26 -4.96 20.70
CA THR A 371 -25.20 -5.71 20.03
C THR A 371 -24.08 -5.97 21.02
N LEU A 372 -23.57 -7.19 21.00
CA LEU A 372 -22.41 -7.64 21.75
C LEU A 372 -21.23 -7.78 20.78
N THR A 373 -20.03 -7.37 21.19
CA THR A 373 -18.80 -7.71 20.45
C THR A 373 -17.78 -8.35 21.37
N GLY A 374 -16.97 -9.23 20.79
CA GLY A 374 -15.97 -9.99 21.50
C GLY A 374 -14.85 -10.48 20.60
N ARG A 375 -13.74 -10.88 21.22
CA ARG A 375 -12.58 -11.49 20.58
C ARG A 375 -12.12 -12.73 21.36
N GLN A 376 -11.30 -13.56 20.75
CA GLN A 376 -10.79 -14.78 21.39
C GLN A 376 -9.67 -14.49 22.39
N ILE A 377 -9.37 -15.46 23.26
CA ILE A 377 -8.38 -15.35 24.34
C ILE A 377 -6.98 -14.89 23.88
N THR A 378 -6.62 -15.07 22.61
CA THR A 378 -5.36 -14.57 22.04
C THR A 378 -5.19 -13.05 22.12
N LEU A 379 -6.28 -12.29 22.28
CA LEU A 379 -6.21 -10.84 22.50
C LEU A 379 -5.46 -10.47 23.80
N PHE A 380 -5.36 -11.37 24.79
CA PHE A 380 -4.64 -11.11 26.05
C PHE A 380 -3.14 -10.91 25.86
N LEU A 381 -2.61 -11.27 24.69
CA LEU A 381 -1.22 -11.04 24.33
C LEU A 381 -0.97 -9.63 23.77
N GLY A 382 -2.02 -8.85 23.51
CA GLY A 382 -1.94 -7.55 22.85
C GLY A 382 -2.29 -6.35 23.73
N ALA A 383 -2.20 -5.17 23.12
CA ALA A 383 -2.50 -3.89 23.76
C ALA A 383 -3.91 -3.85 24.37
N GLY A 384 -4.01 -3.30 25.57
CA GLY A 384 -5.25 -3.20 26.36
C GLY A 384 -5.46 -4.33 27.38
N TYR A 385 -4.71 -5.43 27.24
CA TYR A 385 -4.85 -6.61 28.11
C TYR A 385 -3.51 -7.12 28.66
N ALA A 386 -2.48 -7.17 27.81
CA ALA A 386 -1.10 -7.40 28.27
C ALA A 386 -0.45 -6.11 28.74
N GLN A 387 0.52 -6.25 29.63
CA GLN A 387 1.52 -5.20 29.85
C GLN A 387 2.67 -5.39 28.85
N PRO A 388 3.30 -4.29 28.37
CA PRO A 388 4.52 -4.40 27.61
C PRO A 388 5.59 -5.12 28.44
N THR A 389 6.31 -6.03 27.82
CA THR A 389 7.44 -6.72 28.44
C THR A 389 8.73 -6.23 27.83
N ASP A 390 9.74 -6.05 28.67
CA ASP A 390 11.13 -5.88 28.28
C ASP A 390 11.83 -7.21 28.57
N ASN A 391 11.94 -8.05 27.54
CA ASN A 391 12.45 -9.41 27.67
C ASN A 391 13.78 -9.51 26.93
N ILE A 392 14.77 -10.04 27.64
CA ILE A 392 15.99 -10.59 27.07
C ILE A 392 15.89 -12.10 27.26
N ILE A 393 15.70 -12.84 26.18
CA ILE A 393 15.62 -14.30 26.20
C ILE A 393 16.78 -14.83 25.37
N GLU A 394 17.72 -15.48 26.03
CA GLU A 394 18.96 -15.93 25.41
C GLU A 394 18.91 -17.44 25.14
N ASN A 395 19.56 -17.87 24.06
CA ASN A 395 19.86 -19.27 23.75
C ASN A 395 18.63 -20.18 23.63
N HIS A 396 17.61 -19.74 22.90
CA HIS A 396 16.39 -20.51 22.70
C HIS A 396 15.96 -20.60 21.23
N MET A 397 15.19 -21.64 20.91
CA MET A 397 14.49 -21.73 19.64
C MET A 397 13.34 -20.71 19.60
N ALA A 398 13.04 -20.16 18.43
CA ALA A 398 11.95 -19.21 18.22
C ALA A 398 10.61 -19.75 18.76
N SER A 399 10.33 -21.04 18.55
CA SER A 399 9.14 -21.71 19.11
C SER A 399 9.06 -21.66 20.64
N THR A 400 10.20 -21.82 21.32
CA THR A 400 10.28 -21.81 22.79
C THR A 400 10.09 -20.40 23.34
N ILE A 401 10.67 -19.41 22.66
CA ILE A 401 10.48 -17.99 23.00
C ILE A 401 9.01 -17.63 22.82
N ALA A 402 8.40 -18.00 21.69
CA ALA A 402 7.00 -17.75 21.40
C ALA A 402 6.07 -18.39 22.44
N SER A 403 6.32 -19.64 22.83
CA SER A 403 5.58 -20.31 23.91
C SER A 403 5.76 -19.62 25.27
N THR A 404 6.95 -19.07 25.55
CA THR A 404 7.22 -18.33 26.79
C THR A 404 6.44 -17.02 26.82
N LEU A 405 6.40 -16.30 25.69
CA LEU A 405 5.60 -15.07 25.54
C LEU A 405 4.09 -15.34 25.61
N GLY A 406 3.61 -16.48 25.10
CA GLY A 406 2.22 -16.91 25.24
C GLY A 406 1.80 -17.20 26.68
N GLY A 407 2.76 -17.59 27.53
CA GLY A 407 2.55 -17.89 28.94
C GLY A 407 1.60 -19.06 29.16
N SER A 408 0.91 -19.08 30.31
CA SER A 408 -0.11 -20.10 30.62
C SER A 408 -1.50 -19.77 30.05
N LEU A 409 -1.69 -18.54 29.56
CA LEU A 409 -2.98 -18.05 29.10
C LEU A 409 -3.30 -18.49 27.67
N VAL A 410 -2.29 -18.47 26.79
CA VAL A 410 -2.46 -18.78 25.37
C VAL A 410 -1.50 -19.88 24.97
N ASN A 411 -2.04 -20.99 24.52
CA ASN A 411 -1.25 -22.06 23.93
C ASN A 411 -0.76 -21.62 22.54
N VAL A 412 0.55 -21.65 22.33
CA VAL A 412 1.21 -21.28 21.08
C VAL A 412 1.67 -22.55 20.36
N ASN A 413 1.12 -22.80 19.19
CA ASN A 413 1.47 -23.91 18.31
C ASN A 413 2.40 -23.44 17.20
N TRP A 414 3.66 -23.84 17.26
CA TRP A 414 4.64 -23.52 16.24
C TRP A 414 4.77 -24.65 15.21
N SER A 415 4.34 -24.38 13.99
CA SER A 415 4.39 -25.31 12.85
C SER A 415 5.19 -24.77 11.66
N ALA A 416 5.67 -23.53 11.75
CA ALA A 416 6.61 -22.95 10.79
C ALA A 416 8.03 -23.53 10.98
N MET A 417 8.96 -23.14 10.10
CA MET A 417 10.38 -23.39 10.32
C MET A 417 10.78 -22.84 11.69
N ASP A 418 11.48 -23.64 12.50
CA ASP A 418 12.01 -23.20 13.78
C ASP A 418 13.49 -22.85 13.61
N TYR A 419 13.96 -21.86 14.37
CA TYR A 419 15.32 -21.37 14.25
C TYR A 419 15.86 -20.91 15.60
N PHE A 420 17.18 -21.00 15.76
CA PHE A 420 17.86 -20.65 17.00
C PHE A 420 18.10 -19.15 17.09
N ILE A 421 17.84 -18.57 18.26
CA ILE A 421 18.07 -17.15 18.55
C ILE A 421 19.05 -17.04 19.73
N PRO A 422 20.26 -16.48 19.50
CA PRO A 422 21.27 -16.31 20.55
C PRO A 422 20.83 -15.32 21.64
N ASP A 423 20.37 -14.14 21.25
CA ASP A 423 19.70 -13.17 22.11
C ASP A 423 18.44 -12.69 21.39
N PHE A 424 17.32 -12.71 22.10
CA PHE A 424 16.09 -12.08 21.67
C PHE A 424 15.81 -10.90 22.60
N THR A 425 16.03 -9.69 22.08
CA THR A 425 15.76 -8.45 22.79
C THR A 425 14.55 -7.77 22.15
N TYR A 426 13.50 -7.53 22.94
CA TYR A 426 12.32 -6.81 22.45
C TYR A 426 11.61 -6.04 23.57
N ILE A 427 11.02 -4.90 23.18
CA ILE A 427 10.16 -4.08 24.02
C ILE A 427 8.82 -3.93 23.31
N GLY A 428 7.76 -4.47 23.88
CA GLY A 428 6.43 -4.43 23.28
C GLY A 428 5.45 -5.38 23.97
N PHE A 429 4.28 -5.61 23.37
CA PHE A 429 3.35 -6.60 23.89
C PHE A 429 3.76 -8.01 23.45
N PRO A 430 3.43 -9.07 24.21
CA PRO A 430 3.80 -10.44 23.87
C PRO A 430 3.47 -10.85 22.42
N ILE A 431 2.33 -10.40 21.89
CA ILE A 431 1.94 -10.67 20.50
C ILE A 431 2.88 -10.04 19.48
N ASP A 432 3.46 -8.87 19.78
CA ASP A 432 4.42 -8.19 18.91
C ASP A 432 5.74 -8.96 18.89
N GLY A 433 6.18 -9.45 20.05
CA GLY A 433 7.35 -10.33 20.16
C GLY A 433 7.17 -11.62 19.36
N ILE A 434 6.02 -12.30 19.51
CA ILE A 434 5.70 -13.50 18.72
C ILE A 434 5.63 -13.18 17.22
N LYS A 435 5.10 -12.00 16.86
CA LYS A 435 5.06 -11.54 15.47
C LYS A 435 6.44 -11.37 14.88
N ILE A 436 7.38 -10.75 15.61
CA ILE A 436 8.79 -10.63 15.17
C ILE A 436 9.35 -12.03 14.87
N LEU A 437 9.12 -12.99 15.77
CA LEU A 437 9.58 -14.37 15.57
C LEU A 437 8.96 -15.02 14.32
N ALA A 438 7.65 -14.84 14.10
CA ALA A 438 6.97 -15.39 12.92
C ALA A 438 7.46 -14.75 11.61
N ASP A 439 7.65 -13.43 11.60
CA ASP A 439 8.16 -12.68 10.45
C ASP A 439 9.57 -13.14 10.05
N GLY A 440 10.38 -13.59 11.02
CA GLY A 440 11.69 -14.21 10.81
C GLY A 440 11.69 -15.51 10.01
N THR A 441 10.52 -16.03 9.58
CA THR A 441 10.40 -17.17 8.65
C THR A 441 9.38 -16.92 7.53
N GLY A 442 8.85 -15.69 7.41
CA GLY A 442 7.72 -15.40 6.53
C GLY A 442 6.43 -16.14 6.93
N ALA A 443 6.35 -16.60 8.18
CA ALA A 443 5.19 -17.28 8.72
C ALA A 443 4.06 -16.29 9.03
N ILE A 444 2.85 -16.83 9.18
CA ILE A 444 1.67 -16.07 9.61
C ILE A 444 1.15 -16.60 10.93
N MET A 445 0.53 -15.71 11.70
CA MET A 445 -0.05 -16.01 13.01
C MET A 445 -1.58 -16.03 12.94
N ARG A 446 -2.21 -17.03 13.56
CA ARG A 446 -3.67 -17.22 13.55
C ARG A 446 -4.20 -17.73 14.87
N THR A 447 -5.45 -17.39 15.17
CA THR A 447 -6.19 -18.05 16.25
C THR A 447 -7.14 -19.10 15.67
N THR A 448 -7.07 -20.32 16.18
CA THR A 448 -8.01 -21.40 15.85
C THR A 448 -9.36 -21.20 16.54
N ALA A 449 -10.39 -21.97 16.14
CA ALA A 449 -11.73 -21.88 16.74
C ALA A 449 -11.71 -22.08 18.28
N ASP A 450 -10.83 -22.94 18.77
CA ASP A 450 -10.65 -23.25 20.20
C ASP A 450 -9.75 -22.27 20.96
N GLY A 451 -9.22 -21.23 20.30
CA GLY A 451 -8.45 -20.16 20.95
C GLY A 451 -6.94 -20.37 21.01
N GLN A 452 -6.39 -21.39 20.34
CA GLN A 452 -4.94 -21.60 20.22
C GLN A 452 -4.33 -20.61 19.21
N LEU A 453 -3.16 -20.05 19.53
CA LEU A 453 -2.39 -19.25 18.58
C LEU A 453 -1.48 -20.17 17.76
N VAL A 454 -1.68 -20.25 16.46
CA VAL A 454 -0.89 -21.07 15.53
C VAL A 454 0.03 -20.17 14.70
N ILE A 455 1.31 -20.49 14.69
CA ILE A 455 2.32 -19.93 13.77
C ILE A 455 2.59 -20.99 12.72
N ARG A 456 2.29 -20.69 11.46
CA ARG A 456 2.42 -21.64 10.35
C ARG A 456 2.99 -20.97 9.12
N ARG A 457 3.46 -21.78 8.17
CA ARG A 457 3.82 -21.29 6.85
C ARG A 457 2.64 -20.56 6.22
N LYS A 458 2.95 -19.51 5.47
CA LYS A 458 1.96 -18.78 4.68
C LYS A 458 1.29 -19.68 3.64
N PHE A 459 2.09 -20.54 3.01
CA PHE A 459 1.66 -21.52 2.02
C PHE A 459 2.15 -22.91 2.42
N ASP A 460 1.23 -23.84 2.67
CA ASP A 460 1.59 -25.24 2.93
C ASP A 460 2.11 -25.93 1.66
N ILE A 461 1.52 -25.56 0.52
CA ILE A 461 1.95 -25.91 -0.85
C ILE A 461 2.19 -24.62 -1.62
N ARG A 462 3.35 -24.48 -2.24
CA ARG A 462 3.69 -23.24 -2.90
C ARG A 462 2.75 -22.95 -4.08
N PRO A 463 2.43 -21.68 -4.38
CA PRO A 463 1.60 -21.29 -5.51
C PRO A 463 1.97 -21.98 -6.84
N GLN A 464 3.26 -22.06 -7.15
CA GLN A 464 3.77 -22.74 -8.34
C GLN A 464 3.49 -24.26 -8.36
N ASP A 465 3.38 -24.89 -7.20
CA ASP A 465 3.19 -26.33 -7.03
C ASP A 465 1.71 -26.73 -6.86
N LEU A 466 0.79 -25.76 -6.96
CA LEU A 466 -0.64 -25.99 -6.75
C LEU A 466 -1.28 -26.94 -7.77
N SER A 467 -0.73 -27.08 -8.98
CA SER A 467 -1.31 -27.93 -10.02
C SER A 467 -1.48 -29.39 -9.57
N GLY A 468 -0.55 -29.92 -8.76
CA GLY A 468 -0.57 -31.29 -8.25
C GLY A 468 -1.41 -31.51 -6.98
N SER A 469 -1.95 -30.46 -6.35
CA SER A 469 -2.65 -30.58 -5.05
C SER A 469 -4.12 -31.01 -5.20
N VAL A 470 -4.71 -31.58 -4.15
CA VAL A 470 -6.16 -31.89 -4.08
C VAL A 470 -6.79 -30.96 -3.05
N PRO A 471 -7.56 -29.93 -3.47
CA PRO A 471 -8.17 -29.01 -2.53
C PRO A 471 -9.35 -29.67 -1.79
N PRO A 472 -9.42 -29.56 -0.44
CA PRO A 472 -10.53 -30.11 0.34
C PRO A 472 -11.86 -29.39 0.07
N PHE A 473 -11.83 -28.14 -0.40
CA PHE A 473 -13.02 -27.38 -0.75
C PHE A 473 -13.09 -27.14 -2.25
N ILE A 474 -14.22 -27.51 -2.86
CA ILE A 474 -14.49 -27.29 -4.27
C ILE A 474 -15.81 -26.53 -4.35
N PHE A 475 -15.77 -25.32 -4.89
CA PHE A 475 -16.92 -24.45 -5.06
C PHE A 475 -17.27 -24.35 -6.54
N THR A 476 -18.46 -24.83 -6.86
CA THR A 476 -19.03 -24.76 -8.21
C THR A 476 -20.09 -23.67 -8.31
N ASP A 477 -20.42 -23.23 -9.52
CA ASP A 477 -21.46 -22.20 -9.76
C ASP A 477 -22.81 -22.53 -9.11
N ASN A 478 -23.11 -23.80 -8.83
CA ASN A 478 -24.36 -24.23 -8.19
C ASN A 478 -24.37 -24.01 -6.67
N GLU A 479 -23.20 -23.88 -6.04
CA GLU A 479 -23.05 -23.70 -4.59
C GLU A 479 -22.85 -22.23 -4.20
N ILE A 480 -22.43 -21.41 -5.17
CA ILE A 480 -22.10 -20.00 -4.99
C ILE A 480 -23.34 -19.13 -5.15
N LEU A 481 -23.70 -18.44 -4.08
CA LEU A 481 -24.87 -17.55 -4.05
C LEU A 481 -24.53 -16.12 -4.45
N ARG A 482 -23.32 -15.68 -4.12
CA ARG A 482 -22.76 -14.39 -4.52
C ARG A 482 -21.30 -14.57 -4.89
N ARG A 483 -20.84 -13.87 -5.91
CA ARG A 483 -19.44 -13.86 -6.36
C ARG A 483 -18.99 -12.45 -6.70
N GLU A 484 -17.79 -12.11 -6.23
CA GLU A 484 -17.00 -10.97 -6.71
C GLU A 484 -15.60 -11.45 -7.07
N ILE A 485 -15.05 -10.94 -8.17
CA ILE A 485 -13.73 -11.32 -8.66
C ILE A 485 -12.89 -10.06 -8.73
N ASN A 486 -11.70 -10.10 -8.15
CA ASN A 486 -10.68 -9.08 -8.29
C ASN A 486 -9.43 -9.69 -8.94
N GLU A 487 -8.81 -8.97 -9.86
CA GLU A 487 -7.60 -9.40 -10.55
C GLU A 487 -6.45 -8.47 -10.18
N GLN A 488 -5.31 -9.04 -9.81
CA GLN A 488 -4.08 -8.34 -9.47
C GLN A 488 -2.93 -8.92 -10.30
N LYS A 489 -2.13 -8.04 -10.89
CA LYS A 489 -0.94 -8.44 -11.66
C LYS A 489 0.20 -8.86 -10.73
N ALA A 490 1.07 -9.76 -11.21
CA ALA A 490 2.36 -10.00 -10.60
C ALA A 490 3.13 -8.67 -10.49
N THR A 491 3.76 -8.42 -9.35
CA THR A 491 4.38 -7.12 -9.05
C THR A 491 5.90 -7.23 -8.93
N TYR A 492 6.41 -8.33 -8.37
CA TYR A 492 7.84 -8.49 -8.08
C TYR A 492 8.28 -9.93 -8.31
N ASN A 493 9.52 -10.13 -8.71
CA ASN A 493 10.12 -11.45 -8.89
C ASN A 493 11.55 -11.53 -8.32
N ALA A 494 12.04 -10.50 -7.65
CA ALA A 494 13.20 -10.61 -6.76
C ALA A 494 12.90 -9.97 -5.42
N VAL A 495 13.54 -10.45 -4.35
CA VAL A 495 13.53 -9.83 -3.04
C VAL A 495 14.87 -10.02 -2.35
N GLU A 496 15.43 -8.93 -1.84
CA GLU A 496 16.61 -8.97 -0.97
C GLU A 496 16.19 -9.30 0.46
N VAL A 497 16.95 -10.17 1.13
CA VAL A 497 16.72 -10.62 2.50
C VAL A 497 17.99 -10.41 3.30
N MET A 498 17.97 -9.39 4.16
CA MET A 498 19.11 -8.93 4.94
C MET A 498 18.93 -9.23 6.42
N SER A 499 19.96 -9.81 7.03
CA SER A 499 20.15 -9.73 8.48
C SER A 499 20.52 -8.30 8.89
N THR A 500 20.11 -7.81 10.06
CA THR A 500 20.43 -6.43 10.50
C THR A 500 21.87 -6.27 11.02
N GLY A 501 22.79 -7.14 10.61
CA GLY A 501 24.23 -6.98 10.84
C GLY A 501 24.78 -5.79 10.07
N ASN A 502 25.77 -5.09 10.63
CA ASN A 502 26.28 -3.79 10.17
C ASN A 502 26.37 -3.63 8.63
N SER A 503 25.52 -2.75 8.12
CA SER A 503 25.30 -2.39 6.72
C SER A 503 26.45 -1.59 6.07
N ALA A 504 27.71 -1.87 6.41
CA ALA A 504 28.86 -1.23 5.76
C ALA A 504 29.42 -2.06 4.60
N ASP A 505 29.11 -3.37 4.52
CA ASP A 505 29.72 -4.33 3.59
C ASP A 505 28.70 -5.19 2.80
N ASN A 506 27.51 -4.66 2.51
CA ASN A 506 26.50 -5.36 1.68
C ASN A 506 27.03 -5.76 0.30
N LEU A 507 26.66 -6.97 -0.12
CA LEU A 507 26.96 -7.56 -1.44
C LEU A 507 25.77 -7.31 -2.37
N GLU A 508 26.00 -6.69 -3.53
CA GLU A 508 24.95 -6.54 -4.54
C GLU A 508 25.10 -7.66 -5.59
N LEU A 509 24.07 -8.50 -5.72
CA LEU A 509 23.99 -9.59 -6.70
C LEU A 509 23.14 -9.15 -7.89
N VAL A 510 23.74 -9.05 -9.07
CA VAL A 510 23.05 -8.64 -10.31
C VAL A 510 23.16 -9.75 -11.36
N PRO A 511 22.07 -10.47 -11.68
CA PRO A 511 22.06 -11.38 -12.83
C PRO A 511 22.21 -10.57 -14.13
N MET A 512 23.09 -11.01 -15.03
CA MET A 512 23.37 -10.32 -16.31
C MET A 512 22.39 -10.71 -17.41
N ASP A 513 21.91 -11.95 -17.39
CA ASP A 513 20.90 -12.41 -18.33
C ASP A 513 19.51 -12.20 -17.75
N THR A 514 18.65 -11.55 -18.52
CA THR A 514 17.24 -11.30 -18.18
C THR A 514 16.41 -12.58 -18.08
N CYS A 515 17.01 -13.75 -18.23
CA CYS A 515 16.38 -15.04 -18.01
C CYS A 515 17.45 -16.03 -17.56
N ILE A 516 17.36 -16.53 -16.33
CA ILE A 516 18.08 -17.75 -16.01
C ILE A 516 17.28 -18.94 -16.55
N THR A 517 17.33 -19.13 -17.86
CA THR A 517 16.63 -20.22 -18.55
C THR A 517 17.21 -21.57 -18.13
N THR A 518 16.34 -22.54 -17.90
CA THR A 518 16.70 -23.92 -17.57
C THR A 518 17.71 -24.51 -18.55
N GLY A 519 18.81 -25.02 -18.03
CA GLY A 519 19.89 -25.61 -18.81
C GLY A 519 20.78 -24.60 -19.55
N ALA A 520 20.53 -23.29 -19.42
CA ALA A 520 21.41 -22.26 -19.96
C ALA A 520 22.54 -21.92 -18.99
N VAL A 521 23.59 -21.31 -19.52
CA VAL A 521 24.60 -20.64 -18.70
C VAL A 521 24.06 -19.25 -18.38
N SER A 522 24.07 -18.86 -17.11
CA SER A 522 23.72 -17.50 -16.71
C SER A 522 24.82 -16.86 -15.89
N GLU A 523 25.10 -15.60 -16.20
CA GLU A 523 26.13 -14.80 -15.56
C GLU A 523 25.55 -13.97 -14.42
N ILE A 524 26.28 -13.87 -13.31
CA ILE A 524 25.93 -13.10 -12.12
C ILE A 524 27.12 -12.22 -11.77
N LYS A 525 26.90 -10.91 -11.70
CA LYS A 525 27.85 -9.96 -11.13
C LYS A 525 27.61 -9.87 -9.63
N VAL A 526 28.67 -9.98 -8.85
CA VAL A 526 28.66 -9.71 -7.41
C VAL A 526 29.52 -8.49 -7.14
N TYR A 527 28.90 -7.35 -6.90
CA TYR A 527 29.62 -6.13 -6.59
C TYR A 527 30.14 -6.21 -5.17
N THR A 528 31.45 -6.02 -5.02
CA THR A 528 32.14 -6.04 -3.73
C THR A 528 32.77 -4.68 -3.47
N GLY A 529 32.58 -4.14 -2.27
CA GLY A 529 33.19 -2.87 -1.88
C GLY A 529 34.66 -2.95 -1.54
N ARG A 530 35.09 -4.13 -1.09
CA ARG A 530 36.42 -4.45 -0.58
C ARG A 530 36.72 -5.92 -0.88
N SER A 531 37.96 -6.37 -0.66
CA SER A 531 38.28 -7.79 -0.67
C SER A 531 37.64 -8.48 0.54
N ILE A 532 36.38 -8.84 0.40
CA ILE A 532 35.61 -9.63 1.37
C ILE A 532 35.53 -11.07 0.86
N ASP A 533 35.76 -12.03 1.76
CA ASP A 533 35.52 -13.44 1.48
C ASP A 533 34.02 -13.72 1.62
N TYR A 534 33.40 -14.17 0.54
CA TYR A 534 32.00 -14.55 0.51
C TYR A 534 31.82 -15.87 -0.25
N LYS A 535 30.74 -16.58 0.07
CA LYS A 535 30.30 -17.78 -0.64
C LYS A 535 28.96 -17.50 -1.29
N ILE A 536 28.78 -17.90 -2.54
CA ILE A 536 27.44 -17.93 -3.15
C ILE A 536 26.95 -19.37 -3.13
N ASN A 537 25.70 -19.56 -2.73
CA ASN A 537 24.99 -20.82 -2.81
C ASN A 537 23.81 -20.69 -3.76
N ILE A 538 23.47 -21.79 -4.42
CA ILE A 538 22.37 -21.86 -5.37
C ILE A 538 21.41 -23.01 -5.06
N SER A 539 20.11 -22.80 -5.24
CA SER A 539 19.08 -23.83 -5.06
C SER A 539 19.08 -24.92 -6.12
N SER A 540 19.54 -24.62 -7.34
CA SER A 540 19.66 -25.59 -8.44
C SER A 540 20.79 -25.21 -9.39
N GLY A 541 21.44 -26.21 -10.00
CA GLY A 541 22.58 -26.01 -10.89
C GLY A 541 23.94 -26.04 -10.19
N THR A 542 24.97 -25.64 -10.92
CA THR A 542 26.37 -25.62 -10.49
C THR A 542 26.94 -24.22 -10.67
N LEU A 543 27.51 -23.70 -9.60
CA LEU A 543 28.09 -22.36 -9.54
C LEU A 543 29.60 -22.42 -9.78
N SER A 544 30.14 -21.48 -10.55
CA SER A 544 31.59 -21.36 -10.80
C SER A 544 32.00 -19.90 -10.85
N LYS A 545 33.06 -19.53 -10.11
CA LYS A 545 33.62 -18.18 -10.15
C LYS A 545 34.48 -18.04 -11.40
N MET A 546 34.11 -17.15 -12.31
CA MET A 546 34.79 -16.97 -13.59
C MET A 546 35.94 -15.96 -13.47
N SER A 547 35.68 -14.84 -12.79
CA SER A 547 36.69 -13.81 -12.57
C SER A 547 36.42 -13.04 -11.28
N THR A 548 37.49 -12.45 -10.73
CA THR A 548 37.43 -11.62 -9.52
C THR A 548 37.93 -10.22 -9.86
N GLY A 549 37.28 -9.19 -9.33
CA GLY A 549 37.79 -7.82 -9.40
C GLY A 549 37.60 -7.14 -10.76
N ASN A 550 36.60 -7.53 -11.55
CA ASN A 550 36.28 -6.87 -12.82
C ASN A 550 35.84 -5.43 -12.55
N ILE A 551 36.25 -4.50 -13.42
CA ILE A 551 35.90 -3.10 -13.31
C ILE A 551 34.75 -2.80 -14.26
N GLU A 552 33.70 -2.15 -13.75
CA GLU A 552 32.62 -1.57 -14.55
C GLU A 552 32.58 -0.06 -14.35
N THR A 553 32.37 0.69 -15.44
CA THR A 553 32.17 2.14 -15.38
C THR A 553 30.68 2.46 -15.46
N LEU A 554 30.17 3.20 -14.50
CA LEU A 554 28.78 3.65 -14.41
C LEU A 554 28.69 5.17 -14.48
N GLN A 555 27.58 5.65 -15.03
CA GLN A 555 27.21 7.06 -15.04
C GLN A 555 25.92 7.22 -14.22
N GLU A 556 25.93 8.12 -13.24
CA GLU A 556 24.77 8.35 -12.38
C GLU A 556 24.53 9.83 -12.14
N GLN A 557 23.25 10.20 -12.02
CA GLN A 557 22.83 11.51 -11.55
C GLN A 557 22.43 11.41 -10.08
N ILE A 558 23.18 12.08 -9.22
CA ILE A 558 23.06 12.05 -7.76
C ILE A 558 22.49 13.37 -7.28
N VAL A 559 21.44 13.28 -6.47
CA VAL A 559 20.89 14.41 -5.73
C VAL A 559 21.62 14.50 -4.39
N ILE A 560 22.24 15.65 -4.14
CA ILE A 560 22.95 15.94 -2.90
C ILE A 560 22.02 16.76 -2.01
N ILE A 561 21.82 16.31 -0.77
CA ILE A 561 21.00 16.97 0.25
C ILE A 561 21.81 17.11 1.54
N ASN A 562 21.84 18.30 2.11
CA ASN A 562 22.72 18.68 3.23
C ASN A 562 24.20 18.31 3.01
N GLY A 563 24.68 18.48 1.77
CA GLY A 563 26.05 18.15 1.40
C GLY A 563 26.36 16.65 1.30
N LYS A 564 25.36 15.77 1.42
CA LYS A 564 25.49 14.31 1.27
C LYS A 564 24.74 13.81 0.05
N GLY A 565 25.37 12.97 -0.74
CA GLY A 565 24.75 12.17 -1.80
C GLY A 565 25.24 10.74 -1.71
N SER A 566 24.62 9.84 -2.47
CA SER A 566 25.04 8.44 -2.55
C SER A 566 24.91 7.95 -3.98
N THR A 567 25.85 7.10 -4.39
CA THR A 567 25.83 6.34 -5.65
C THR A 567 25.02 5.05 -5.48
N SER A 568 24.50 4.48 -6.57
CA SER A 568 23.83 3.18 -6.51
C SER A 568 24.80 2.05 -6.16
N ARG A 569 26.06 2.16 -6.61
CA ARG A 569 27.14 1.20 -6.32
C ARG A 569 28.37 1.86 -5.74
N ARG A 570 29.15 1.11 -4.97
CA ARG A 570 30.37 1.60 -4.32
C ARG A 570 31.40 2.12 -5.31
N ILE A 571 32.05 3.21 -4.94
CA ILE A 571 33.02 3.93 -5.73
C ILE A 571 34.41 3.31 -5.52
N MET A 572 35.00 2.79 -6.59
CA MET A 572 36.37 2.26 -6.62
C MET A 572 37.35 3.22 -7.30
N GLY A 573 36.82 4.15 -8.10
CA GLY A 573 37.55 5.27 -8.70
C GLY A 573 36.57 6.22 -9.37
N VAL A 574 36.87 7.51 -9.41
CA VAL A 574 36.05 8.50 -10.16
C VAL A 574 36.76 8.81 -11.47
N ASN A 575 36.05 8.68 -12.59
CA ASN A 575 36.60 8.96 -13.92
C ASN A 575 36.33 10.40 -14.35
N SER A 576 35.11 10.89 -14.15
CA SER A 576 34.72 12.27 -14.44
C SER A 576 33.47 12.65 -13.65
N TYR A 577 33.16 13.95 -13.60
CA TYR A 577 31.96 14.47 -12.96
C TYR A 577 31.50 15.79 -13.60
N GLU A 578 30.22 16.11 -13.45
CA GLU A 578 29.59 17.35 -13.90
C GLU A 578 28.50 17.77 -12.91
N PHE A 579 28.48 19.04 -12.47
CA PHE A 579 27.36 19.55 -11.68
C PHE A 579 26.30 20.16 -12.60
N ILE A 580 25.10 19.59 -12.61
CA ILE A 580 23.94 20.18 -13.30
C ILE A 580 23.43 21.40 -12.52
N HIS A 581 23.49 21.32 -11.19
CA HIS A 581 23.12 22.41 -10.28
C HIS A 581 24.17 22.53 -9.18
N CYS A 582 24.88 23.66 -9.16
CA CYS A 582 25.91 23.99 -8.18
C CYS A 582 25.31 24.90 -7.08
N PRO A 583 25.70 24.76 -5.80
CA PRO A 583 24.92 25.31 -4.69
C PRO A 583 25.23 26.79 -4.35
N ASP A 584 26.17 27.42 -5.07
CA ASP A 584 26.41 28.86 -4.94
C ASP A 584 25.56 29.63 -5.95
N ALA A 585 24.40 30.11 -5.51
CA ALA A 585 23.54 31.00 -6.29
C ALA A 585 24.21 32.35 -6.68
N ASN A 586 25.43 32.63 -6.19
CA ASN A 586 26.18 33.86 -6.46
C ASN A 586 27.52 33.63 -7.19
N ALA A 587 27.88 32.39 -7.51
CA ALA A 587 29.10 32.10 -8.25
C ALA A 587 28.75 31.96 -9.75
N PRO A 588 29.39 32.72 -10.66
CA PRO A 588 29.19 32.52 -12.09
C PRO A 588 29.46 31.05 -12.45
N VAL A 589 28.65 30.50 -13.35
CA VAL A 589 28.84 29.16 -13.94
C VAL A 589 30.30 29.05 -14.38
N GLY A 590 31.11 28.27 -13.65
CA GLY A 590 32.57 28.17 -13.86
C GLY A 590 33.47 28.61 -12.69
N SER A 591 32.93 29.02 -11.54
CA SER A 591 33.74 29.25 -10.32
C SER A 591 34.06 27.92 -9.64
N PRO A 592 35.32 27.59 -9.34
CA PRO A 592 35.66 26.31 -8.73
C PRO A 592 35.24 26.31 -7.25
N LEU A 593 34.34 25.39 -6.90
CA LEU A 593 34.26 24.87 -5.52
C LEU A 593 35.69 24.49 -5.08
N GLY A 594 36.05 24.78 -3.83
CA GLY A 594 37.37 24.45 -3.30
C GLY A 594 37.71 22.98 -3.54
N LEU A 595 38.78 22.71 -4.29
CA LEU A 595 39.16 21.34 -4.61
C LEU A 595 39.88 20.72 -3.40
N LEU A 596 39.30 19.66 -2.84
CA LEU A 596 39.93 18.79 -1.86
C LEU A 596 40.77 17.74 -2.56
N THR A 597 42.00 17.54 -2.09
CA THR A 597 42.77 16.35 -2.47
C THR A 597 42.11 15.14 -1.81
N ASN A 598 41.59 14.22 -2.61
CA ASN A 598 41.01 13.00 -2.10
C ASN A 598 42.13 12.06 -1.60
N PRO A 599 42.02 11.54 -0.36
CA PRO A 599 43.06 10.67 0.21
C PRO A 599 43.18 9.31 -0.51
N THR A 600 42.15 8.90 -1.26
CA THR A 600 42.08 7.61 -1.94
C THR A 600 42.94 7.55 -3.21
N ASP A 601 42.86 8.57 -4.06
CA ASP A 601 43.52 8.59 -5.37
C ASP A 601 44.49 9.77 -5.56
N GLY A 602 44.56 10.68 -4.58
CA GLY A 602 45.39 11.87 -4.64
C GLY A 602 44.93 12.94 -5.63
N LEU A 603 43.76 12.76 -6.27
CA LEU A 603 43.18 13.70 -7.22
C LEU A 603 42.32 14.74 -6.50
N LYS A 604 42.05 15.84 -7.21
CA LYS A 604 41.39 17.02 -6.64
C LYS A 604 39.94 17.07 -7.07
N TYR A 605 39.02 17.02 -6.10
CA TYR A 605 37.58 17.01 -6.32
C TYR A 605 36.88 18.07 -5.45
N PRO A 606 35.75 18.63 -5.89
CA PRO A 606 34.91 19.50 -5.09
C PRO A 606 34.03 18.73 -4.06
N PHE A 607 34.23 17.41 -3.97
CA PHE A 607 33.58 16.51 -3.04
C PHE A 607 34.56 15.45 -2.58
N TRP A 608 34.25 14.81 -1.48
CA TRP A 608 34.98 13.71 -0.88
C TRP A 608 34.22 12.41 -1.13
N TRP A 609 34.98 11.35 -1.36
CA TRP A 609 34.50 9.99 -1.50
C TRP A 609 35.59 9.05 -0.98
N GLU A 610 35.20 7.86 -0.52
CA GLU A 610 36.13 6.83 -0.05
C GLU A 610 36.07 5.58 -0.92
N LYS A 611 37.23 4.94 -1.14
CA LYS A 611 37.26 3.65 -1.84
C LYS A 611 36.38 2.63 -1.14
N GLY A 612 35.45 2.05 -1.89
CA GLY A 612 34.52 1.06 -1.38
C GLY A 612 33.33 1.64 -0.62
N SER A 613 33.13 2.96 -0.65
CA SER A 613 31.94 3.64 -0.13
C SER A 613 30.99 4.04 -1.27
N GLN A 614 29.69 4.11 -1.00
CA GLN A 614 28.71 4.74 -1.89
C GLN A 614 28.59 6.26 -1.65
N ASP A 615 29.07 6.74 -0.50
CA ASP A 615 28.86 8.09 -0.02
C ASP A 615 29.67 9.12 -0.82
N ILE A 616 29.00 10.24 -1.09
CA ILE A 616 29.59 11.46 -1.63
C ILE A 616 29.32 12.60 -0.64
N LEU A 617 30.38 13.31 -0.24
CA LEU A 617 30.29 14.42 0.70
C LEU A 617 30.88 15.70 0.09
N LEU A 618 30.12 16.79 -0.01
CA LEU A 618 30.63 18.04 -0.59
C LEU A 618 31.70 18.71 0.28
N ALA A 619 32.69 19.33 -0.37
CA ALA A 619 33.74 20.09 0.31
C ALA A 619 33.16 21.32 1.03
N GLY A 620 33.10 21.30 2.36
CA GLY A 620 32.60 22.42 3.18
C GLY A 620 31.72 22.03 4.37
N THR A 621 31.29 20.77 4.46
CA THR A 621 30.62 20.26 5.67
C THR A 621 31.68 19.93 6.71
N GLY A 622 31.88 20.83 7.68
CA GLY A 622 32.87 20.67 8.73
C GLY A 622 32.70 19.36 9.49
N ASN A 623 33.70 18.46 9.35
CA ASN A 623 34.14 17.43 10.31
C ASN A 623 35.53 16.87 9.89
N THR A 624 36.44 17.77 9.49
CA THR A 624 37.91 17.74 9.15
C THR A 624 38.78 16.50 9.43
N PRO A 625 39.88 16.24 8.64
CA PRO A 625 41.05 17.14 8.51
C PRO A 625 41.57 17.47 7.10
N GLY A 626 41.78 18.78 6.85
CA GLY A 626 42.49 19.31 5.68
C GLY A 626 42.24 20.79 5.30
N ILE A 627 41.83 21.64 6.26
CA ILE A 627 41.79 23.12 6.23
C ILE A 627 41.28 23.80 4.93
N TYR A 628 40.02 24.27 4.98
CA TYR A 628 39.63 25.55 4.39
C TYR A 628 39.03 26.43 5.50
N THR A 629 39.84 27.32 6.05
CA THR A 629 39.40 28.39 6.96
C THR A 629 39.10 29.63 6.13
N GLY A 630 37.85 29.83 5.74
CA GLY A 630 37.43 31.03 5.01
C GLY A 630 35.93 31.05 4.72
N GLN A 631 35.17 31.65 5.65
CA GLN A 631 33.78 32.09 5.55
C GLN A 631 32.70 31.04 5.21
N ASN A 632 31.90 30.77 6.25
CA ASN A 632 30.83 29.77 6.32
C ASN A 632 29.60 30.13 5.48
N THR A 633 29.32 29.34 4.45
CA THR A 633 27.93 28.97 4.12
C THR A 633 27.94 27.46 3.84
N PRO A 634 27.25 26.62 4.62
CA PRO A 634 27.21 25.19 4.34
C PRO A 634 26.50 24.97 3.01
N ILE A 635 27.20 24.30 2.11
CA ILE A 635 26.72 23.90 0.79
C ILE A 635 25.59 22.87 1.01
N GLN A 636 24.33 23.24 0.75
CA GLN A 636 23.18 22.44 1.20
C GLN A 636 22.62 21.49 0.15
N GLU A 637 22.44 21.87 -1.11
CA GLU A 637 21.74 21.00 -2.09
C GLU A 637 22.33 21.15 -3.50
N GLY A 638 22.41 20.05 -4.26
CA GLY A 638 22.98 20.07 -5.62
C GLY A 638 22.66 18.81 -6.43
N ILE A 639 22.91 18.86 -7.73
CA ILE A 639 22.78 17.69 -8.62
C ILE A 639 24.12 17.43 -9.32
N LEU A 640 24.67 16.25 -9.10
CA LEU A 640 25.96 15.78 -9.60
C LEU A 640 25.76 14.62 -10.58
N ILE A 641 26.19 14.76 -11.83
CA ILE A 641 26.44 13.63 -12.71
C ILE A 641 27.85 13.13 -12.42
N ILE A 642 28.01 11.86 -12.06
CA ILE A 642 29.31 11.24 -11.81
C ILE A 642 29.49 10.02 -12.71
N ASN A 643 30.68 9.92 -13.31
CA ASN A 643 31.15 8.72 -13.98
C ASN A 643 32.20 8.06 -13.10
N TYR A 644 31.93 6.85 -12.62
CA TYR A 644 32.79 6.18 -11.65
C TYR A 644 32.95 4.69 -11.95
N ASN A 645 34.05 4.14 -11.48
CA ASN A 645 34.35 2.73 -11.56
C ASN A 645 33.84 2.03 -10.30
N THR A 646 33.21 0.89 -10.48
CA THR A 646 32.88 -0.06 -9.43
C THR A 646 33.52 -1.41 -9.75
N VAL A 647 33.59 -2.30 -8.75
CA VAL A 647 34.24 -3.60 -8.88
C VAL A 647 33.24 -4.72 -8.62
N TYR A 648 33.28 -5.74 -9.48
CA TYR A 648 32.46 -6.94 -9.33
C TYR A 648 33.24 -8.22 -9.62
N ASP A 649 32.83 -9.30 -8.97
CA ASP A 649 33.22 -10.65 -9.31
C ASP A 649 32.18 -11.26 -10.25
N LEU A 650 32.63 -12.01 -11.25
CA LEU A 650 31.74 -12.66 -12.22
C LEU A 650 31.60 -14.14 -11.86
N TRP A 651 30.37 -14.60 -11.74
CA TRP A 651 30.01 -15.99 -11.51
C TRP A 651 29.14 -16.50 -12.64
N THR A 652 29.23 -17.79 -12.92
CA THR A 652 28.34 -18.49 -13.85
C THR A 652 27.57 -19.58 -13.14
N VAL A 653 26.29 -19.69 -13.47
CA VAL A 653 25.43 -20.81 -13.12
C VAL A 653 25.24 -21.67 -14.36
N THR A 654 25.41 -22.99 -14.20
CA THR A 654 25.16 -23.98 -15.26
C THR A 654 24.24 -25.10 -14.75
N ASN A 655 23.59 -25.85 -15.64
CA ASN A 655 22.75 -27.01 -15.29
C ASN A 655 21.59 -26.68 -14.32
N ASN A 656 21.09 -25.45 -14.32
CA ASN A 656 19.92 -25.06 -13.56
C ASN A 656 18.66 -25.77 -14.07
N THR A 657 17.75 -26.11 -13.17
CA THR A 657 16.44 -26.68 -13.50
C THR A 657 15.39 -25.58 -13.69
N ALA A 658 14.26 -25.89 -14.33
CA ALA A 658 13.11 -24.99 -14.37
C ALA A 658 12.54 -24.84 -12.96
N GLY A 659 12.34 -23.60 -12.53
CA GLY A 659 11.93 -23.28 -11.17
C GLY A 659 13.11 -22.86 -10.30
N GLU A 660 13.16 -21.55 -10.06
CA GLU A 660 13.82 -20.86 -8.96
C GLU A 660 15.33 -21.05 -8.76
N ILE A 661 16.03 -19.92 -8.93
CA ILE A 661 17.43 -19.79 -8.57
C ILE A 661 17.54 -18.82 -7.40
N LEU A 662 17.69 -19.40 -6.23
CA LEU A 662 17.96 -18.68 -5.00
C LEU A 662 19.46 -18.44 -4.93
N LEU A 663 19.90 -17.19 -4.97
CA LEU A 663 21.33 -16.82 -4.88
C LEU A 663 21.65 -16.31 -3.49
N VAL A 664 22.23 -17.16 -2.67
CA VAL A 664 22.54 -16.78 -1.29
C VAL A 664 24.02 -16.44 -1.19
N ALA A 665 24.34 -15.17 -0.99
CA ALA A 665 25.66 -14.79 -0.53
C ALA A 665 25.78 -14.99 0.99
N ASP A 666 26.88 -15.58 1.44
CA ASP A 666 27.20 -15.79 2.84
C ASP A 666 28.55 -15.14 3.12
N MET A 667 28.57 -14.18 4.05
CA MET A 667 29.78 -13.51 4.53
C MET A 667 30.16 -14.10 5.87
N ALA A 668 31.27 -14.84 5.89
CA ALA A 668 31.61 -15.80 6.95
C ALA A 668 31.67 -15.23 8.39
N ASP A 669 31.77 -13.90 8.59
CA ASP A 669 32.01 -13.29 9.91
C ASP A 669 31.23 -11.99 10.22
N GLN A 670 30.26 -11.55 9.40
CA GLN A 670 29.59 -10.23 9.59
C GLN A 670 28.05 -10.24 9.49
N GLY A 671 27.43 -11.41 9.35
CA GLY A 671 25.99 -11.57 9.13
C GLY A 671 25.68 -12.09 7.73
N ILE A 672 24.47 -12.60 7.56
CA ILE A 672 24.00 -13.19 6.29
C ILE A 672 23.29 -12.10 5.49
N ASP A 673 23.77 -11.85 4.26
CA ASP A 673 23.16 -10.96 3.27
C ASP A 673 22.74 -11.80 2.05
N THR A 674 21.45 -12.06 1.90
CA THR A 674 20.93 -13.05 0.95
C THR A 674 19.99 -12.40 -0.05
N VAL A 675 20.17 -12.66 -1.35
CA VAL A 675 19.22 -12.21 -2.37
C VAL A 675 18.41 -13.39 -2.89
N VAL A 676 17.11 -13.37 -2.61
CA VAL A 676 16.20 -14.40 -3.08
C VAL A 676 15.60 -13.94 -4.40
N ILE A 677 15.93 -14.63 -5.49
CA ILE A 677 15.44 -14.32 -6.84
C ILE A 677 14.51 -15.45 -7.31
N THR A 678 13.36 -15.09 -7.89
CA THR A 678 12.49 -16.01 -8.64
C THR A 678 12.30 -15.48 -10.08
N GLY A 679 12.21 -16.36 -11.07
CA GLY A 679 12.07 -15.91 -12.46
C GLY A 679 13.28 -15.13 -12.98
N ASP A 680 13.06 -13.92 -13.52
CA ASP A 680 14.10 -13.10 -14.17
C ASP A 680 14.75 -12.03 -13.28
N GLY A 681 14.21 -11.78 -12.08
CA GLY A 681 14.70 -10.77 -11.16
C GLY A 681 14.61 -9.30 -11.62
N ASN A 682 13.88 -9.01 -12.70
CA ASN A 682 13.76 -7.65 -13.24
C ASN A 682 12.94 -6.70 -12.35
N TYR A 683 12.12 -7.23 -11.45
CA TYR A 683 11.23 -6.46 -10.57
C TYR A 683 11.55 -6.77 -9.11
N LEU A 684 12.45 -5.97 -8.54
CA LEU A 684 12.89 -6.09 -7.16
C LEU A 684 11.86 -5.52 -6.18
N ALA A 685 11.41 -6.35 -5.23
CA ALA A 685 10.61 -5.95 -4.10
C ALA A 685 11.45 -5.17 -3.08
N SER A 686 10.78 -4.42 -2.20
CA SER A 686 11.44 -3.79 -1.06
C SER A 686 12.20 -4.85 -0.24
N PRO A 687 13.45 -4.57 0.15
CA PRO A 687 14.23 -5.53 0.92
C PRO A 687 13.59 -5.88 2.27
N ILE A 688 13.74 -7.13 2.67
CA ILE A 688 13.28 -7.64 3.95
C ILE A 688 14.45 -7.56 4.93
N HIS A 689 14.32 -6.71 5.93
CA HIS A 689 15.26 -6.62 7.03
C HIS A 689 14.72 -7.36 8.25
N HIS A 690 15.48 -8.32 8.76
CA HIS A 690 15.09 -9.01 9.99
C HIS A 690 16.30 -9.34 10.87
N PRO A 691 16.30 -8.92 12.15
CA PRO A 691 17.49 -8.96 13.00
C PRO A 691 17.96 -10.37 13.36
N TYR A 692 17.04 -11.34 13.35
CA TYR A 692 17.32 -12.71 13.77
C TYR A 692 17.42 -13.69 12.59
N ILE A 693 17.82 -13.21 11.40
CA ILE A 693 18.21 -14.10 10.29
C ILE A 693 19.61 -14.62 10.59
N GLY A 694 19.70 -15.90 10.96
CA GLY A 694 20.94 -16.56 11.35
C GLY A 694 21.39 -17.69 10.42
N THR A 695 20.55 -18.11 9.46
CA THR A 695 20.91 -19.17 8.51
C THR A 695 20.45 -18.88 7.09
N GLN A 696 21.15 -19.45 6.11
CA GLN A 696 20.75 -19.43 4.70
C GLN A 696 19.33 -19.98 4.50
N GLY A 697 19.01 -21.12 5.13
CA GLY A 697 17.71 -21.76 4.97
C GLY A 697 16.56 -20.86 5.43
N GLN A 698 16.79 -20.09 6.49
CA GLN A 698 15.82 -19.11 6.99
C GLN A 698 15.63 -17.95 6.01
N ALA A 699 16.72 -17.36 5.49
CA ALA A 699 16.65 -16.27 4.52
C ALA A 699 15.90 -16.69 3.25
N VAL A 700 16.16 -17.92 2.77
CA VAL A 700 15.46 -18.53 1.65
C VAL A 700 13.96 -18.67 1.92
N GLU A 701 13.57 -19.15 3.10
CA GLU A 701 12.16 -19.35 3.45
C GLU A 701 11.39 -18.03 3.45
N ILE A 702 11.96 -16.98 4.06
CA ILE A 702 11.37 -15.63 4.10
C ILE A 702 11.21 -15.08 2.68
N GLY A 703 12.26 -15.12 1.87
CA GLY A 703 12.22 -14.59 0.51
C GLY A 703 11.24 -15.34 -0.37
N ARG A 704 11.16 -16.68 -0.25
CA ARG A 704 10.16 -17.50 -0.93
C ARG A 704 8.74 -17.13 -0.52
N ALA A 705 8.45 -17.02 0.76
CA ALA A 705 7.11 -16.66 1.24
C ALA A 705 6.66 -15.28 0.72
N SER A 706 7.60 -14.34 0.56
CA SER A 706 7.36 -13.03 -0.04
C SER A 706 7.09 -13.10 -1.55
N LEU A 707 7.94 -13.83 -2.29
CA LEU A 707 7.81 -13.96 -3.74
C LEU A 707 6.62 -14.82 -4.15
N ASP A 708 6.27 -15.86 -3.39
CA ASP A 708 5.07 -16.66 -3.64
C ASP A 708 3.80 -15.81 -3.63
N GLU A 709 3.76 -14.72 -2.83
CA GLU A 709 2.63 -13.78 -2.83
C GLU A 709 2.64 -12.77 -3.99
N THR A 710 3.82 -12.44 -4.53
CA THR A 710 4.01 -11.26 -5.41
C THR A 710 4.43 -11.57 -6.84
N SER A 711 5.02 -12.74 -7.09
CA SER A 711 5.61 -13.15 -8.37
C SER A 711 4.63 -13.75 -9.36
N THR A 712 3.41 -14.06 -8.92
CA THR A 712 2.38 -14.65 -9.77
C THR A 712 1.18 -13.72 -9.87
N LYS A 713 0.50 -13.80 -11.02
CA LYS A 713 -0.78 -13.11 -11.22
C LYS A 713 -1.79 -13.65 -10.22
N LYS A 714 -2.51 -12.80 -9.51
CA LYS A 714 -3.47 -13.22 -8.47
C LYS A 714 -4.90 -12.90 -8.88
N TYR A 715 -5.80 -13.86 -8.66
CA TYR A 715 -7.25 -13.61 -8.72
C TYR A 715 -7.84 -13.84 -7.33
N THR A 716 -8.51 -12.84 -6.79
CA THR A 716 -9.22 -12.96 -5.52
C THR A 716 -10.71 -13.15 -5.79
N TYR A 717 -11.26 -14.27 -5.36
CA TYR A 717 -12.68 -14.59 -5.43
C TYR A 717 -13.30 -14.39 -4.05
N LYS A 718 -14.27 -13.48 -3.93
CA LYS A 718 -15.12 -13.37 -2.74
C LYS A 718 -16.43 -14.06 -3.05
N ILE A 719 -16.71 -15.17 -2.37
CA ILE A 719 -17.91 -15.97 -2.58
C ILE A 719 -18.73 -16.08 -1.30
N THR A 720 -20.05 -16.14 -1.43
CA THR A 720 -20.94 -16.51 -0.32
C THR A 720 -21.53 -17.88 -0.60
N VAL A 721 -21.35 -18.81 0.32
CA VAL A 721 -21.81 -20.20 0.23
C VAL A 721 -22.53 -20.63 1.52
N PRO A 722 -23.38 -21.66 1.51
CA PRO A 722 -23.84 -22.29 2.75
C PRO A 722 -22.65 -22.73 3.61
N TYR A 723 -22.81 -22.73 4.93
CA TYR A 723 -21.74 -23.13 5.84
C TYR A 723 -21.16 -24.50 5.46
N CYS A 724 -19.84 -24.51 5.22
CA CYS A 724 -19.09 -25.68 4.79
C CYS A 724 -17.88 -25.98 5.69
N ASN A 725 -17.74 -25.25 6.81
CA ASN A 725 -16.62 -25.39 7.73
C ASN A 725 -15.24 -25.16 7.10
N ALA A 726 -15.16 -24.19 6.18
CA ALA A 726 -13.91 -23.73 5.61
C ALA A 726 -13.17 -22.79 6.58
N PHE A 727 -11.84 -22.75 6.52
CA PHE A 727 -10.99 -21.89 7.33
C PHE A 727 -9.89 -21.24 6.48
N ASP A 728 -9.32 -20.14 6.96
CA ASP A 728 -8.17 -19.53 6.30
C ASP A 728 -6.95 -20.48 6.25
N GLY A 729 -6.15 -20.36 5.21
CA GLY A 729 -5.01 -21.23 4.92
C GLY A 729 -5.34 -22.53 4.22
N GLN A 730 -6.60 -22.96 4.20
CA GLN A 730 -6.98 -24.19 3.50
C GLN A 730 -7.01 -23.98 1.98
N LEU A 731 -6.66 -25.05 1.25
CA LEU A 731 -6.77 -25.06 -0.20
C LEU A 731 -8.23 -25.10 -0.63
N ALA A 732 -8.56 -24.33 -1.66
CA ALA A 732 -9.87 -24.32 -2.28
C ALA A 732 -9.76 -24.29 -3.80
N MET A 733 -10.80 -24.78 -4.47
CA MET A 733 -11.00 -24.64 -5.90
C MET A 733 -12.27 -23.86 -6.17
N VAL A 734 -12.19 -22.83 -7.01
CA VAL A 734 -13.37 -22.14 -7.56
C VAL A 734 -13.20 -22.11 -9.07
N ASP A 735 -14.22 -22.51 -9.83
CA ASP A 735 -14.20 -22.51 -11.30
C ASP A 735 -12.97 -23.24 -11.90
N ASN A 736 -12.62 -24.41 -11.36
CA ASN A 736 -11.45 -25.23 -11.73
C ASN A 736 -10.07 -24.58 -11.50
N LYS A 737 -10.02 -23.46 -10.77
CA LYS A 737 -8.76 -22.81 -10.39
C LYS A 737 -8.52 -22.99 -8.90
N LYS A 738 -7.29 -23.37 -8.56
CA LYS A 738 -6.86 -23.65 -7.19
C LYS A 738 -6.30 -22.40 -6.53
N GLY A 739 -6.51 -22.29 -5.23
CA GLY A 739 -6.03 -21.18 -4.44
C GLY A 739 -6.10 -21.46 -2.95
N TYR A 740 -5.83 -20.42 -2.18
CA TYR A 740 -5.86 -20.43 -0.73
C TYR A 740 -7.01 -19.60 -0.20
N ILE A 741 -7.74 -20.13 0.78
CA ILE A 741 -8.71 -19.35 1.54
C ILE A 741 -7.96 -18.33 2.40
N LYS A 742 -8.25 -17.04 2.22
CA LYS A 742 -7.67 -15.90 2.94
C LYS A 742 -8.62 -15.35 4.01
N GLN A 743 -9.92 -15.61 3.87
CA GLN A 743 -10.95 -15.21 4.82
C GLN A 743 -12.10 -16.21 4.75
N ALA A 744 -12.73 -16.51 5.88
CA ALA A 744 -13.83 -17.48 5.95
C ALA A 744 -14.87 -17.06 7.00
N ASP A 745 -15.43 -15.86 6.86
CA ASP A 745 -16.37 -15.27 7.83
C ASP A 745 -17.67 -16.08 7.89
N ILE A 746 -18.19 -16.28 9.09
CA ILE A 746 -19.42 -17.02 9.33
C ILE A 746 -20.54 -16.04 9.69
N ASN A 747 -21.65 -16.11 8.96
CA ASN A 747 -22.85 -15.29 9.20
C ASN A 747 -24.04 -16.20 9.52
N LEU A 748 -24.63 -16.03 10.71
CA LEU A 748 -25.81 -16.74 11.15
C LEU A 748 -26.98 -15.75 11.19
N GLU A 749 -28.04 -16.03 10.45
CA GLU A 749 -29.34 -15.38 10.62
C GLU A 749 -30.27 -16.31 11.39
N VAL A 750 -30.65 -15.92 12.60
CA VAL A 750 -31.41 -16.75 13.54
C VAL A 750 -32.90 -16.41 13.46
N LYS A 751 -33.75 -17.43 13.31
CA LYS A 751 -35.21 -17.32 13.29
C LYS A 751 -35.81 -18.39 14.20
N GLY A 752 -36.00 -18.04 15.47
CA GLY A 752 -36.45 -18.98 16.50
C GLY A 752 -35.48 -20.15 16.67
N ASN A 753 -35.98 -21.38 16.48
CA ASN A 753 -35.17 -22.60 16.60
C ASN A 753 -34.34 -22.95 15.36
N SER A 754 -34.43 -22.15 14.29
CA SER A 754 -33.72 -22.39 13.03
C SER A 754 -32.74 -21.26 12.74
N ALA A 755 -31.67 -21.55 12.00
CA ALA A 755 -30.77 -20.53 11.47
C ALA A 755 -30.40 -20.82 10.03
N VAL A 756 -30.22 -19.76 9.26
CA VAL A 756 -29.52 -19.80 7.98
C VAL A 756 -28.07 -19.47 8.29
N ILE A 757 -27.15 -20.40 8.01
CA ILE A 757 -25.72 -20.21 8.26
C ILE A 757 -25.00 -20.16 6.93
N MET A 758 -24.37 -19.03 6.69
CA MET A 758 -23.63 -18.69 5.48
C MET A 758 -22.15 -18.50 5.82
N GLN A 759 -21.30 -18.72 4.83
CA GLN A 759 -19.88 -18.42 4.93
C GLN A 759 -19.46 -17.51 3.77
N ASP A 760 -18.88 -16.36 4.11
CA ASP A 760 -18.25 -15.45 3.16
C ASP A 760 -16.76 -15.81 3.07
N ILE A 761 -16.37 -16.36 1.93
CA ILE A 761 -15.04 -16.92 1.70
C ILE A 761 -14.29 -16.05 0.70
N GLU A 762 -13.08 -15.63 1.06
CA GLU A 762 -12.14 -15.03 0.11
C GLU A 762 -11.10 -16.08 -0.29
N VAL A 763 -11.02 -16.43 -1.58
CA VAL A 763 -10.02 -17.35 -2.13
C VAL A 763 -9.05 -16.58 -3.01
N ALA A 764 -7.76 -16.59 -2.63
CA ALA A 764 -6.65 -16.10 -3.44
C ALA A 764 -6.14 -17.22 -4.35
N MET A 765 -6.39 -17.11 -5.64
CA MET A 765 -5.83 -17.98 -6.67
C MET A 765 -4.57 -17.37 -7.23
N TYR A 766 -3.57 -18.21 -7.42
CA TYR A 766 -2.31 -17.83 -8.02
C TYR A 766 -2.28 -18.42 -9.43
N GLY A 767 -2.18 -17.56 -10.43
CA GLY A 767 -2.28 -17.90 -11.83
C GLY A 767 -1.10 -18.75 -12.28
N GLN A 768 -1.41 -19.87 -12.91
CA GLN A 768 -0.50 -20.59 -13.80
C GLN A 768 -0.76 -20.16 -15.24
#